data_AF-A0A962K6F5-F1
#
_entry.id   AF-A0A962K6F5-F1
#
_cell.length_a   1.000
_cell.length_b   1.000
_cell.length_c   1.000
_cell.angle_alpha   90.00
_cell.angle_beta   90.00
_cell.angle_gamma   90.00
#
_symmetry.space_group_name_H-M   'P 1'
#
loop_
_entity.id
_entity.type
_entity.pdbx_description
1 polymer ?
#
loop_
_entity_poly.entity_id
_entity_poly.type
_entity_poly.pdbx_seq_one_letter_code
_entity_poly.pdbx_strand_id
1 'polypeptide(L)'
;MLLMYGAAALSAFKKNRLLADLQQTLPAIIAIDDRYLHFVDTSEALSEQEITRLQALLEYGPGEATGPFAADREVATESKIRLVVPRPGTWSPWSSKATDILHNCGLTQVRRVERGITYEVICSRQLSITELLLLDSQLHDRMTQAVFDQPEQGALLFQDAQPQPLELVDILGVGKAALVDANQQMGLALAPDEIDYLYDSFMQLRRNPSDVELMMFAQANSEHCRHKIFNASWTVDGEPQEHSLFAMIRNTHRLAPEGVLSAYADNAAVMSGPLAGRFFPDPHSNEYRFHKEEIPILMKVETHNHPTAIAPFPGAATGSGGEIRDEGATGRGAKPKAGLTGFSVSNLRLPGREQPWEEDFGKPAHIASALDIMIEGPLGGAAFNNEFGRPNLCGYFRTFEEQVELGNGWSEVRGYHKPIMIAGGYGNIRPQHVQKGQVEAGARLIVLGGPAMLIGLGGGAASSMAAGASNEQLDFASVQRDNPEMERRCQEVIDRCWQLGDANPIRFIHDVGAGGLSNALPELVKDAGRGGHFQLRMIPSAEAQLSPLEIWCNEAQERYVLAVDNSDLAAFEAICSRERCPYAVVGEATGEQWIRLQDAHFGNSPIDLPMNVLFGKPPKMHRQAMSIPRGFRNPQLEGIEPGEALSRV
;
A
#
# COMPACT_ATOMS: atom_id res chain seq x y z
N MET A 1 -10.33 -6.49 28.64
CA MET A 1 -10.56 -7.27 27.40
C MET A 1 -11.63 -8.34 27.64
N LEU A 2 -12.64 -8.40 26.77
CA LEU A 2 -13.66 -9.44 26.71
C LEU A 2 -13.34 -10.42 25.56
N LEU A 3 -13.65 -11.70 25.75
CA LEU A 3 -13.51 -12.77 24.74
C LEU A 3 -14.88 -13.27 24.31
N MET A 4 -15.16 -13.27 23.01
CA MET A 4 -16.49 -13.62 22.48
C MET A 4 -16.36 -14.55 21.27
N TYR A 5 -16.78 -15.81 21.45
CA TYR A 5 -16.79 -16.81 20.38
C TYR A 5 -17.86 -16.47 19.34
N GLY A 6 -17.47 -16.51 18.07
CA GLY A 6 -18.36 -16.37 16.92
C GLY A 6 -18.65 -17.70 16.22
N ALA A 7 -19.20 -17.59 15.02
CA ALA A 7 -19.48 -18.72 14.14
C ALA A 7 -18.22 -19.45 13.66
N ALA A 8 -18.41 -20.59 12.99
CA ALA A 8 -17.34 -21.29 12.29
C ALA A 8 -16.67 -20.37 11.26
N ALA A 9 -15.34 -20.39 11.20
CA ALA A 9 -14.55 -19.54 10.29
C ALA A 9 -14.42 -20.16 8.89
N LEU A 10 -14.42 -21.49 8.79
CA LEU A 10 -14.28 -22.25 7.56
C LEU A 10 -15.55 -23.01 7.21
N SER A 11 -15.89 -23.03 5.91
CA SER A 11 -16.91 -23.94 5.39
C SER A 11 -16.43 -25.39 5.48
N ALA A 12 -17.37 -26.35 5.45
CA ALA A 12 -17.04 -27.78 5.48
C ALA A 12 -16.03 -28.19 4.39
N PHE A 13 -16.15 -27.63 3.18
CA PHE A 13 -15.19 -27.87 2.10
C PHE A 13 -13.78 -27.38 2.44
N LYS A 14 -13.64 -26.13 2.92
CA LYS A 14 -12.33 -25.57 3.29
C LYS A 14 -11.70 -26.33 4.46
N LYS A 15 -12.51 -26.69 5.45
CA LYS A 15 -12.09 -27.48 6.63
C LYS A 15 -11.59 -28.88 6.23
N ASN A 16 -12.34 -29.58 5.38
CA ASN A 16 -11.94 -30.90 4.88
C ASN A 16 -10.67 -30.84 4.02
N ARG A 17 -10.53 -29.79 3.20
CA ARG A 17 -9.32 -29.57 2.42
C ARG A 17 -8.11 -29.32 3.33
N LEU A 18 -8.24 -28.40 4.29
CA LEU A 18 -7.19 -28.11 5.28
C LEU A 18 -6.79 -29.38 6.04
N LEU A 19 -7.76 -30.19 6.48
CA LEU A 19 -7.49 -31.46 7.13
C LEU A 19 -6.72 -32.42 6.22
N ALA A 20 -7.12 -32.56 4.96
CA ALA A 20 -6.45 -33.43 4.00
C ALA A 20 -5.01 -32.96 3.71
N ASP A 21 -4.79 -31.65 3.59
CA ASP A 21 -3.48 -31.05 3.38
C ASP A 21 -2.57 -31.26 4.61
N LEU A 22 -3.10 -31.01 5.81
CA LEU A 22 -2.41 -31.27 7.08
C LEU A 22 -2.02 -32.74 7.21
N GLN A 23 -2.92 -33.68 6.87
CA GLN A 23 -2.66 -35.11 6.99
C GLN A 23 -1.57 -35.64 6.07
N GLN A 24 -1.26 -34.97 4.96
CA GLN A 24 -0.14 -35.34 4.09
C GLN A 24 1.22 -35.20 4.77
N THR A 25 1.34 -34.22 5.66
CA THR A 25 2.60 -33.90 6.37
C THR A 25 2.57 -34.29 7.85
N LEU A 26 1.39 -34.30 8.46
CA LEU A 26 1.13 -34.53 9.87
C LEU A 26 0.03 -35.60 10.06
N PRO A 27 0.33 -36.89 9.79
CA PRO A 27 -0.67 -37.97 9.81
C PRO A 27 -1.27 -38.26 11.21
N ALA A 28 -0.69 -37.67 12.27
CA ALA A 28 -1.23 -37.74 13.62
C ALA A 28 -2.51 -36.91 13.82
N ILE A 29 -2.81 -35.95 12.93
CA ILE A 29 -4.01 -35.11 13.00
C ILE A 29 -5.21 -35.89 12.50
N ILE A 30 -6.21 -36.09 13.37
CA ILE A 30 -7.43 -36.86 13.06
C ILE A 30 -8.63 -35.99 12.73
N ALA A 31 -8.68 -34.77 13.29
CA ALA A 31 -9.74 -33.82 13.01
C ALA A 31 -9.28 -32.40 13.34
N ILE A 32 -9.93 -31.43 12.70
CA ILE A 32 -9.77 -30.01 12.99
C ILE A 32 -11.15 -29.38 13.07
N ASP A 33 -11.34 -28.50 14.04
CA ASP A 33 -12.48 -27.59 14.12
C ASP A 33 -12.00 -26.15 14.28
N ASP A 34 -12.87 -25.18 13.99
CA ASP A 34 -12.49 -23.77 13.92
C ASP A 34 -13.64 -22.85 14.28
N ARG A 35 -13.32 -21.70 14.90
CA ARG A 35 -14.27 -20.63 15.21
C ARG A 35 -13.62 -19.27 15.15
N TYR A 36 -14.40 -18.25 14.81
CA TYR A 36 -13.98 -16.88 15.11
C TYR A 36 -13.94 -16.64 16.61
N LEU A 37 -12.93 -15.89 17.05
CA LEU A 37 -12.84 -15.36 18.39
C LEU A 37 -12.65 -13.84 18.31
N HIS A 38 -13.52 -13.11 19.00
CA HIS A 38 -13.50 -11.66 19.03
C HIS A 38 -12.91 -11.19 20.36
N PHE A 39 -12.02 -10.22 20.27
CA PHE A 39 -11.33 -9.60 21.40
C PHE A 39 -11.80 -8.16 21.50
N VAL A 40 -12.44 -7.79 22.60
CA VAL A 40 -13.02 -6.45 22.78
C VAL A 40 -12.28 -5.74 23.90
N ASP A 41 -11.53 -4.71 23.57
CA ASP A 41 -10.90 -3.82 24.53
C ASP A 41 -11.81 -2.63 24.85
N THR A 42 -12.00 -2.35 26.13
CA THR A 42 -12.95 -1.33 26.61
C THR A 42 -12.28 -0.41 27.61
N SER A 43 -12.61 0.88 27.55
CA SER A 43 -12.13 1.88 28.50
C SER A 43 -12.74 1.71 29.89
N GLU A 44 -13.92 1.11 29.97
CA GLU A 44 -14.67 0.85 31.19
C GLU A 44 -15.55 -0.40 31.03
N ALA A 45 -16.23 -0.81 32.10
CA ALA A 45 -17.13 -1.96 32.08
C ALA A 45 -18.41 -1.64 31.29
N LEU A 46 -18.86 -2.61 30.47
CA LEU A 46 -20.12 -2.51 29.74
C LEU A 46 -21.30 -2.88 30.63
N SER A 47 -22.42 -2.15 30.51
CA SER A 47 -23.70 -2.54 31.10
C SER A 47 -24.28 -3.78 30.41
N GLU A 48 -25.23 -4.46 31.05
CA GLU A 48 -25.89 -5.65 30.48
C GLU A 48 -26.55 -5.38 29.12
N GLN A 49 -27.14 -4.19 28.95
CA GLN A 49 -27.74 -3.78 27.69
C GLN A 49 -26.69 -3.60 26.58
N GLU A 50 -25.52 -3.05 26.93
CA GLU A 50 -24.41 -2.87 26.00
C GLU A 50 -23.74 -4.19 25.64
N ILE A 51 -23.59 -5.11 26.59
CA ILE A 51 -23.11 -6.48 26.35
C ILE A 51 -24.05 -7.20 25.39
N THR A 52 -25.37 -7.10 25.59
CA THR A 52 -26.38 -7.70 24.71
C THR A 52 -26.27 -7.14 23.29
N ARG A 53 -26.10 -5.82 23.16
CA ARG A 53 -25.90 -5.15 21.86
C ARG A 53 -24.61 -5.60 21.19
N LEU A 54 -23.52 -5.67 21.94
CA LEU A 54 -22.22 -6.14 21.46
C LEU A 54 -22.30 -7.60 20.97
N GLN A 55 -22.95 -8.48 21.72
CA GLN A 55 -23.20 -9.87 21.33
C GLN A 55 -23.94 -9.95 19.99
N ALA A 56 -25.03 -9.20 19.85
CA ALA A 56 -25.82 -9.17 18.62
C ALA A 56 -25.02 -8.65 17.41
N LEU A 57 -24.11 -7.68 17.61
CA LEU A 57 -23.26 -7.14 16.55
C LEU A 57 -22.12 -8.10 16.13
N LEU A 58 -21.71 -9.01 17.02
CA LEU A 58 -20.66 -10.00 16.76
C LEU A 58 -21.23 -11.37 16.31
N GLU A 59 -22.55 -11.48 16.19
CA GLU A 59 -23.25 -12.65 15.66
C GLU A 59 -23.44 -12.52 14.14
N TYR A 60 -22.51 -13.03 13.35
CA TYR A 60 -22.54 -13.00 11.89
C TYR A 60 -21.85 -14.21 11.25
N GLY A 61 -22.17 -14.49 9.98
CA GLY A 61 -21.58 -15.57 9.17
C GLY A 61 -22.51 -16.79 8.97
N PRO A 62 -22.15 -17.73 8.06
CA PRO A 62 -22.98 -18.89 7.75
C PRO A 62 -22.80 -20.04 8.76
N GLY A 63 -23.89 -20.42 9.45
CA GLY A 63 -23.99 -21.64 10.29
C GLY A 63 -23.78 -21.40 11.81
N GLU A 64 -24.45 -22.21 12.65
CA GLU A 64 -24.33 -22.13 14.10
C GLU A 64 -23.19 -23.00 14.65
N ALA A 65 -22.35 -22.39 15.49
CA ALA A 65 -22.31 -22.77 16.89
C ALA A 65 -21.77 -21.60 17.73
N THR A 66 -22.55 -21.19 18.73
CA THR A 66 -22.22 -20.15 19.71
C THR A 66 -21.80 -20.82 21.03
N GLY A 67 -20.59 -20.50 21.51
CA GLY A 67 -19.96 -21.13 22.69
C GLY A 67 -18.61 -21.81 22.39
N PRO A 68 -17.86 -22.29 23.42
CA PRO A 68 -16.61 -23.03 23.24
C PRO A 68 -16.83 -24.38 22.51
N PHE A 69 -15.74 -25.02 22.06
CA PHE A 69 -15.79 -26.32 21.38
C PHE A 69 -16.53 -27.38 22.23
N ALA A 70 -17.37 -28.20 21.59
CA ALA A 70 -18.13 -29.24 22.28
C ALA A 70 -17.21 -30.42 22.67
N ALA A 71 -17.13 -30.69 23.97
CA ALA A 71 -16.33 -31.78 24.54
C ALA A 71 -17.06 -33.12 24.43
N ASP A 72 -17.14 -33.71 23.24
CA ASP A 72 -17.60 -35.09 23.05
C ASP A 72 -16.77 -35.80 21.98
N ARG A 73 -15.67 -36.47 22.36
CA ARG A 73 -14.94 -37.38 21.45
C ARG A 73 -14.31 -38.57 22.19
N GLU A 74 -14.99 -39.72 22.11
CA GLU A 74 -14.60 -41.01 22.71
C GLU A 74 -13.28 -41.62 22.17
N VAL A 75 -12.63 -40.99 21.18
CA VAL A 75 -11.42 -41.51 20.48
C VAL A 75 -10.21 -40.56 20.59
N ALA A 76 -10.33 -39.42 21.28
CA ALA A 76 -9.26 -38.43 21.38
C ALA A 76 -8.25 -38.77 22.49
N THR A 77 -6.96 -38.84 22.15
CA THR A 77 -5.86 -38.90 23.13
C THR A 77 -5.35 -37.53 23.53
N GLU A 78 -5.42 -36.54 22.63
CA GLU A 78 -4.97 -35.16 22.90
C GLU A 78 -5.67 -34.13 21.97
N SER A 79 -5.90 -32.92 22.49
CA SER A 79 -6.41 -31.75 21.75
C SER A 79 -5.43 -30.58 21.89
N LYS A 80 -5.21 -29.83 20.80
CA LYS A 80 -4.36 -28.63 20.74
C LYS A 80 -5.19 -27.44 20.25
N ILE A 81 -5.18 -26.37 21.02
CA ILE A 81 -5.78 -25.09 20.63
C ILE A 81 -4.73 -24.22 19.93
N ARG A 82 -5.05 -23.68 18.76
CA ARG A 82 -4.21 -22.73 18.02
C ARG A 82 -5.02 -21.49 17.69
N LEU A 83 -4.69 -20.38 18.32
CA LEU A 83 -5.27 -19.08 18.04
C LEU A 83 -4.43 -18.38 16.98
N VAL A 84 -5.01 -18.14 15.82
CA VAL A 84 -4.43 -17.33 14.75
C VAL A 84 -5.01 -15.92 14.81
N VAL A 85 -4.16 -14.91 14.96
CA VAL A 85 -4.52 -13.49 15.05
C VAL A 85 -3.60 -12.64 14.19
N PRO A 86 -3.95 -11.38 13.89
CA PRO A 86 -2.98 -10.43 13.35
C PRO A 86 -1.73 -10.34 14.23
N ARG A 87 -0.57 -10.04 13.65
CA ARG A 87 0.65 -9.88 14.46
C ARG A 87 0.47 -8.77 15.51
N PRO A 88 0.93 -8.96 16.76
CA PRO A 88 0.95 -7.88 17.74
C PRO A 88 1.62 -6.61 17.18
N GLY A 89 1.07 -5.45 17.53
CA GLY A 89 1.43 -4.16 16.94
C GLY A 89 0.60 -3.77 15.71
N THR A 90 -0.02 -4.72 15.00
CA THR A 90 -0.83 -4.43 13.81
C THR A 90 -2.32 -4.29 14.12
N TRP A 91 -3.04 -3.56 13.25
CA TRP A 91 -4.49 -3.43 13.28
C TRP A 91 -5.09 -3.96 11.98
N SER A 92 -5.95 -4.98 12.06
CA SER A 92 -6.58 -5.51 10.85
C SER A 92 -7.55 -4.47 10.22
N PRO A 93 -7.78 -4.50 8.90
CA PRO A 93 -8.87 -3.72 8.28
C PRO A 93 -10.25 -4.07 8.87
N TRP A 94 -10.43 -5.31 9.30
CA TRP A 94 -11.62 -5.75 10.01
C TRP A 94 -11.78 -5.01 11.34
N SER A 95 -10.70 -4.85 12.11
CA SER A 95 -10.70 -4.13 13.39
C SER A 95 -11.13 -2.68 13.21
N SER A 96 -10.60 -1.98 12.19
CA SER A 96 -11.00 -0.59 11.91
C SER A 96 -12.52 -0.49 11.63
N LYS A 97 -13.02 -1.30 10.70
CA LYS A 97 -14.45 -1.27 10.29
C LYS A 97 -15.38 -1.72 11.43
N ALA A 98 -15.02 -2.78 12.15
CA ALA A 98 -15.82 -3.28 13.26
C ALA A 98 -15.85 -2.28 14.42
N THR A 99 -14.73 -1.63 14.74
CA THR A 99 -14.69 -0.57 15.77
C THR A 99 -15.60 0.61 15.37
N ASP A 100 -15.56 1.05 14.11
CA ASP A 100 -16.44 2.09 13.59
C ASP A 100 -17.94 1.71 13.71
N ILE A 101 -18.30 0.45 13.41
CA ILE A 101 -19.67 -0.06 13.59
C ILE A 101 -20.09 0.02 15.06
N LEU A 102 -19.25 -0.45 15.99
CA LEU A 102 -19.57 -0.44 17.43
C LEU A 102 -19.78 0.99 17.93
N HIS A 103 -18.91 1.94 17.55
CA HIS A 103 -19.07 3.35 17.90
C HIS A 103 -20.36 3.95 17.33
N ASN A 104 -20.68 3.67 16.06
CA ASN A 104 -21.91 4.12 15.43
C ASN A 104 -23.18 3.50 16.06
N CYS A 105 -23.05 2.34 16.71
CA CYS A 105 -24.10 1.73 17.52
C CYS A 105 -24.12 2.23 18.98
N GLY A 106 -23.37 3.30 19.30
CA GLY A 106 -23.33 3.94 20.61
C GLY A 106 -22.46 3.23 21.65
N LEU A 107 -21.59 2.30 21.24
CA LEU A 107 -20.63 1.61 22.12
C LEU A 107 -19.26 2.32 22.12
N THR A 108 -19.26 3.63 22.41
CA THR A 108 -18.06 4.48 22.34
C THR A 108 -16.97 4.14 23.35
N GLN A 109 -17.31 3.36 24.38
CA GLN A 109 -16.38 2.83 25.38
C GLN A 109 -15.54 1.66 24.86
N VAL A 110 -15.88 1.06 23.71
CA VAL A 110 -15.01 0.10 23.04
C VAL A 110 -13.85 0.86 22.44
N ARG A 111 -12.63 0.64 22.95
CA ARG A 111 -11.43 1.27 22.38
C ARG A 111 -11.09 0.66 21.02
N ARG A 112 -11.16 -0.67 20.96
CA ARG A 112 -10.87 -1.46 19.77
C ARG A 112 -11.48 -2.84 19.88
N VAL A 113 -11.96 -3.38 18.77
CA VAL A 113 -12.29 -4.80 18.62
C VAL A 113 -11.36 -5.45 17.61
N GLU A 114 -10.90 -6.67 17.85
CA GLU A 114 -10.11 -7.45 16.91
C GLU A 114 -10.68 -8.88 16.78
N ARG A 115 -10.33 -9.57 15.69
CA ARG A 115 -10.79 -10.93 15.40
C ARG A 115 -9.62 -11.87 15.12
N GLY A 116 -9.68 -13.05 15.71
CA GLY A 116 -8.84 -14.20 15.39
C GLY A 116 -9.66 -15.40 14.94
N ILE A 117 -8.97 -16.46 14.54
CA ILE A 117 -9.53 -17.79 14.33
C ILE A 117 -8.89 -18.72 15.34
N THR A 118 -9.71 -19.34 16.18
CA THR A 118 -9.25 -20.40 17.07
C THR A 118 -9.50 -21.73 16.40
N TYR A 119 -8.44 -22.52 16.21
CA TYR A 119 -8.48 -23.89 15.75
C TYR A 119 -8.39 -24.84 16.94
N GLU A 120 -9.24 -25.87 16.94
CA GLU A 120 -9.05 -27.05 17.77
C GLU A 120 -8.56 -28.20 16.89
N VAL A 121 -7.34 -28.68 17.16
CA VAL A 121 -6.69 -29.74 16.41
C VAL A 121 -6.61 -30.98 17.27
N ILE A 122 -7.23 -32.06 16.80
CA ILE A 122 -7.33 -33.32 17.54
C ILE A 122 -6.34 -34.30 16.97
N CYS A 123 -5.56 -34.91 17.85
CA CYS A 123 -4.43 -35.74 17.48
C CYS A 123 -4.55 -37.15 18.09
N SER A 124 -4.12 -38.16 17.33
CA SER A 124 -4.01 -39.56 17.78
C SER A 124 -2.82 -39.82 18.71
N ARG A 125 -1.92 -38.84 18.84
CA ARG A 125 -0.79 -38.83 19.78
C ARG A 125 -0.30 -37.40 20.00
N GLN A 126 0.60 -37.24 20.95
CA GLN A 126 1.32 -35.99 21.15
C GLN A 126 2.17 -35.63 19.93
N LEU A 127 2.04 -34.37 19.51
CA LEU A 127 2.90 -33.76 18.49
C LEU A 127 4.22 -33.32 19.12
N SER A 128 5.32 -33.59 18.43
CA SER A 128 6.64 -33.02 18.75
C SER A 128 6.67 -31.52 18.46
N ILE A 129 7.69 -30.82 18.99
CA ILE A 129 7.88 -29.37 18.75
C ILE A 129 7.99 -29.07 17.25
N THR A 130 8.72 -29.89 16.50
CA THR A 130 8.88 -29.70 15.05
C THR A 130 7.58 -29.89 14.29
N GLU A 131 6.78 -30.90 14.65
CA GLU A 131 5.45 -31.12 14.05
C GLU A 131 4.50 -29.98 14.37
N LEU A 132 4.66 -29.38 15.55
CA LEU A 132 3.87 -28.24 15.98
C LEU A 132 4.19 -26.97 15.20
N LEU A 133 5.47 -26.67 14.99
CA LEU A 133 5.88 -25.55 14.15
C LEU A 133 5.40 -25.73 12.71
N LEU A 134 5.41 -26.98 12.21
CA LEU A 134 4.87 -27.29 10.89
C LEU A 134 3.35 -27.11 10.82
N LEU A 135 2.61 -27.50 11.85
CA LEU A 135 1.18 -27.24 11.97
C LEU A 135 0.92 -25.73 11.93
N ASP A 136 1.60 -24.98 12.79
CA ASP A 136 1.42 -23.53 12.89
C ASP A 136 1.67 -22.87 11.53
N SER A 137 2.74 -23.26 10.81
CA SER A 137 3.05 -22.74 9.46
C SER A 137 1.99 -22.99 8.39
N GLN A 138 1.08 -23.96 8.59
CA GLN A 138 -0.01 -24.28 7.67
C GLN A 138 -1.34 -23.63 8.05
N LEU A 139 -1.46 -23.09 9.27
CA LEU A 139 -2.70 -22.47 9.76
C LEU A 139 -2.76 -20.94 9.56
N HIS A 140 -1.61 -20.30 9.28
CA HIS A 140 -1.53 -18.84 9.21
C HIS A 140 -0.63 -18.36 8.07
N ASP A 141 -0.84 -17.11 7.67
CA ASP A 141 0.11 -16.36 6.87
C ASP A 141 1.18 -15.74 7.78
N ARG A 142 2.42 -16.24 7.67
CA ARG A 142 3.57 -15.76 8.45
C ARG A 142 3.86 -14.26 8.30
N MET A 143 3.42 -13.65 7.19
CA MET A 143 3.69 -12.25 6.90
C MET A 143 2.76 -11.31 7.65
N THR A 144 1.52 -11.74 7.92
CA THR A 144 0.44 -10.89 8.46
C THR A 144 -0.11 -11.35 9.81
N GLN A 145 0.11 -12.62 10.17
CA GLN A 145 -0.51 -13.26 11.33
C GLN A 145 0.53 -13.86 12.29
N ALA A 146 0.08 -14.17 13.51
CA ALA A 146 0.82 -14.91 14.52
C ALA A 146 -0.05 -16.01 15.12
N VAL A 147 0.60 -17.05 15.65
CA VAL A 147 -0.06 -18.20 16.29
C VAL A 147 0.22 -18.20 17.79
N PHE A 148 -0.84 -18.36 18.57
CA PHE A 148 -0.83 -18.46 20.02
C PHE A 148 -1.46 -19.80 20.45
N ASP A 149 -1.11 -20.28 21.63
CA ASP A 149 -1.60 -21.56 22.15
C ASP A 149 -2.79 -21.40 23.12
N GLN A 150 -3.12 -20.16 23.50
CA GLN A 150 -4.24 -19.85 24.40
C GLN A 150 -5.04 -18.62 23.93
N PRO A 151 -6.38 -18.64 24.02
CA PRO A 151 -7.24 -17.49 23.75
C PRO A 151 -6.84 -16.20 24.50
N GLU A 152 -6.40 -16.32 25.75
CA GLU A 152 -6.08 -15.18 26.63
C GLU A 152 -4.87 -14.37 26.13
N GLN A 153 -3.98 -14.98 25.36
CA GLN A 153 -2.83 -14.30 24.75
C GLN A 153 -3.23 -13.25 23.71
N GLY A 154 -4.49 -13.23 23.25
CA GLY A 154 -5.04 -12.14 22.45
C GLY A 154 -4.95 -10.77 23.13
N ALA A 155 -4.74 -10.71 24.46
CA ALA A 155 -4.44 -9.47 25.17
C ALA A 155 -3.18 -8.76 24.65
N LEU A 156 -2.22 -9.49 24.08
CA LEU A 156 -1.00 -8.93 23.47
C LEU A 156 -1.31 -8.00 22.29
N LEU A 157 -2.47 -8.15 21.66
CA LEU A 157 -2.89 -7.27 20.57
C LEU A 157 -3.08 -5.83 21.08
N PHE A 158 -3.49 -5.64 22.33
CA PHE A 158 -3.91 -4.34 22.90
C PHE A 158 -2.90 -3.74 23.87
N GLN A 159 -1.64 -4.20 23.87
CA GLN A 159 -0.64 -3.64 24.78
C GLN A 159 -0.34 -2.18 24.44
N ASP A 160 -0.52 -1.30 25.43
CA ASP A 160 -0.09 0.10 25.34
C ASP A 160 1.44 0.16 25.28
N ALA A 161 1.96 0.81 24.24
CA ALA A 161 3.38 1.03 24.07
C ALA A 161 3.68 2.53 23.94
N GLN A 162 4.80 2.96 24.52
CA GLN A 162 5.19 4.37 24.54
C GLN A 162 5.85 4.77 23.21
N PRO A 163 5.65 6.02 22.73
CA PRO A 163 6.33 6.52 21.55
C PRO A 163 7.84 6.35 21.65
N GLN A 164 8.48 5.85 20.60
CA GLN A 164 9.94 5.80 20.53
C GLN A 164 10.51 7.19 20.18
N PRO A 165 11.68 7.58 20.74
CA PRO A 165 12.35 8.84 20.38
C PRO A 165 12.94 8.76 18.96
N LEU A 166 13.31 9.91 18.39
CA LEU A 166 14.12 9.96 17.16
C LEU A 166 15.58 9.60 17.45
N GLU A 167 16.27 9.10 16.43
CA GLU A 167 17.72 8.88 16.46
C GLU A 167 18.48 9.97 15.70
N LEU A 168 19.69 10.29 16.17
CA LEU A 168 20.60 11.23 15.50
C LEU A 168 21.83 10.48 15.00
N VAL A 169 22.24 10.76 13.77
CA VAL A 169 23.44 10.16 13.17
C VAL A 169 24.64 11.08 13.37
N ASP A 170 25.64 10.63 14.14
CA ASP A 170 26.73 11.49 14.64
C ASP A 170 27.83 11.79 13.61
N ILE A 171 27.51 12.63 12.62
CA ILE A 171 28.48 13.06 11.61
C ILE A 171 29.50 14.08 12.15
N LEU A 172 29.16 14.82 13.20
CA LEU A 172 30.06 15.83 13.78
C LEU A 172 31.19 15.17 14.59
N GLY A 173 30.89 14.07 15.30
CA GLY A 173 31.88 13.30 16.05
C GLY A 173 32.61 12.24 15.20
N VAL A 174 31.87 11.50 14.37
CA VAL A 174 32.40 10.32 13.63
C VAL A 174 32.76 10.66 12.18
N GLY A 175 32.25 11.77 11.64
CA GLY A 175 32.45 12.15 10.23
C GLY A 175 31.57 11.35 9.27
N LYS A 176 31.95 11.34 7.99
CA LYS A 176 31.19 10.71 6.89
C LYS A 176 30.90 9.21 7.12
N ALA A 177 31.74 8.51 7.89
CA ALA A 177 31.55 7.09 8.20
C ALA A 177 30.19 6.81 8.87
N ALA A 178 29.69 7.71 9.73
CA ALA A 178 28.38 7.56 10.35
C ALA A 178 27.22 7.49 9.34
N LEU A 179 27.30 8.23 8.23
CA LEU A 179 26.30 8.15 7.15
C LEU A 179 26.40 6.85 6.35
N VAL A 180 27.61 6.32 6.18
CA VAL A 180 27.81 5.03 5.50
C VAL A 180 27.20 3.91 6.33
N ASP A 181 27.41 3.94 7.65
CA ASP A 181 26.84 2.96 8.57
C ASP A 181 25.31 3.07 8.62
N ALA A 182 24.77 4.30 8.74
CA ALA A 182 23.32 4.55 8.72
C ALA A 182 22.67 4.09 7.40
N ASN A 183 23.32 4.32 6.25
CA ASN A 183 22.85 3.87 4.95
C ASN A 183 22.67 2.34 4.89
N GLN A 184 23.58 1.58 5.49
CA GLN A 184 23.48 0.11 5.55
C GLN A 184 22.43 -0.36 6.56
N GLN A 185 22.45 0.21 7.77
CA GLN A 185 21.55 -0.21 8.86
C GLN A 185 20.08 0.09 8.56
N MET A 186 19.81 1.26 7.99
CA MET A 186 18.45 1.73 7.68
C MET A 186 17.99 1.33 6.26
N GLY A 187 18.87 0.76 5.43
CA GLY A 187 18.54 0.38 4.05
C GLY A 187 18.21 1.55 3.14
N LEU A 188 18.89 2.69 3.29
CA LEU A 188 18.57 3.94 2.57
C LEU A 188 18.90 3.86 1.06
N ALA A 189 19.76 2.92 0.66
CA ALA A 189 20.20 2.71 -0.72
C ALA A 189 20.79 3.97 -1.40
N LEU A 190 21.47 4.82 -0.63
CA LEU A 190 22.11 6.04 -1.11
C LEU A 190 23.34 5.74 -1.96
N ALA A 191 23.49 6.46 -3.08
CA ALA A 191 24.69 6.44 -3.88
C ALA A 191 25.84 7.21 -3.20
N PRO A 192 27.12 6.93 -3.55
CA PRO A 192 28.25 7.58 -2.90
C PRO A 192 28.23 9.11 -2.96
N ASP A 193 27.77 9.69 -4.08
CA ASP A 193 27.61 11.13 -4.28
C ASP A 193 26.45 11.73 -3.48
N GLU A 194 25.39 10.96 -3.22
CA GLU A 194 24.31 11.36 -2.31
C GLU A 194 24.78 11.40 -0.85
N ILE A 195 25.65 10.47 -0.45
CA ILE A 195 26.27 10.48 0.88
C ILE A 195 27.19 11.72 1.02
N ASP A 196 27.99 12.04 0.00
CA ASP A 196 28.79 13.27 -0.01
C ASP A 196 27.92 14.52 0.12
N TYR A 197 26.85 14.59 -0.68
CA TYR A 197 25.91 15.70 -0.66
C TYR A 197 25.27 15.92 0.72
N LEU A 198 24.81 14.84 1.37
CA LEU A 198 24.22 14.91 2.71
C LEU A 198 25.27 15.35 3.74
N TYR A 199 26.47 14.77 3.70
CA TYR A 199 27.55 15.15 4.61
C TYR A 199 27.85 16.65 4.52
N ASP A 200 28.07 17.17 3.31
CA ASP A 200 28.37 18.59 3.10
C ASP A 200 27.22 19.49 3.56
N SER A 201 25.98 19.09 3.28
CA SER A 201 24.78 19.85 3.67
C SER A 201 24.64 19.96 5.19
N PHE A 202 24.77 18.84 5.92
CA PHE A 202 24.63 18.85 7.37
C PHE A 202 25.85 19.46 8.09
N MET A 203 27.04 19.38 7.51
CA MET A 203 28.21 20.13 7.98
C MET A 203 28.01 21.65 7.84
N GLN A 204 27.36 22.12 6.76
CA GLN A 204 26.98 23.52 6.60
C GLN A 204 25.91 23.96 7.61
N LEU A 205 24.93 23.09 7.90
CA LEU A 205 23.92 23.30 8.94
C LEU A 205 24.48 23.21 10.36
N ARG A 206 25.71 22.70 10.53
CA ARG A 206 26.42 22.55 11.82
C ARG A 206 25.65 21.74 12.86
N ARG A 207 24.96 20.69 12.42
CA ARG A 207 24.23 19.76 13.28
C ARG A 207 24.22 18.36 12.69
N ASN A 208 23.97 17.37 13.55
CA ASN A 208 23.73 16.00 13.11
C ASN A 208 22.36 15.90 12.41
N PRO A 209 22.24 15.09 11.34
CA PRO A 209 20.95 14.72 10.76
C PRO A 209 20.18 13.77 11.69
N SER A 210 18.85 13.88 11.68
CA SER A 210 17.99 12.83 12.25
C SER A 210 17.84 11.66 11.29
N ASP A 211 17.51 10.50 11.84
CA ASP A 211 17.03 9.34 11.10
C ASP A 211 15.86 9.69 10.14
N VAL A 212 14.90 10.50 10.59
CA VAL A 212 13.75 10.98 9.80
C VAL A 212 14.20 11.74 8.57
N GLU A 213 15.17 12.65 8.72
CA GLU A 213 15.70 13.47 7.64
C GLU A 213 16.41 12.63 6.58
N LEU A 214 17.19 11.63 7.01
CA LEU A 214 17.89 10.73 6.11
C LEU A 214 16.93 9.80 5.36
N MET A 215 15.94 9.22 6.06
CA MET A 215 14.92 8.37 5.43
C MET A 215 14.07 9.17 4.44
N MET A 216 13.61 10.36 4.82
CA MET A 216 12.87 11.26 3.93
C MET A 216 13.68 11.59 2.68
N PHE A 217 14.96 11.94 2.83
CA PHE A 217 15.83 12.21 1.68
C PHE A 217 15.99 10.98 0.79
N ALA A 218 16.21 9.80 1.38
CA ALA A 218 16.38 8.55 0.64
C ALA A 218 15.15 8.19 -0.18
N GLN A 219 13.94 8.33 0.38
CA GLN A 219 12.70 8.07 -0.35
C GLN A 219 12.49 9.07 -1.47
N ALA A 220 12.61 10.37 -1.17
CA ALA A 220 12.43 11.45 -2.15
C ALA A 220 13.48 11.44 -3.28
N ASN A 221 14.62 10.77 -3.08
CA ASN A 221 15.68 10.62 -4.09
C ASN A 221 15.88 9.18 -4.57
N SER A 222 14.96 8.27 -4.26
CA SER A 222 14.96 6.91 -4.82
C SER A 222 14.78 6.91 -6.34
N GLU A 223 15.13 5.80 -7.00
CA GLU A 223 14.82 5.67 -8.44
C GLU A 223 13.32 5.72 -8.69
N HIS A 224 12.54 5.07 -7.83
CA HIS A 224 11.09 5.06 -7.89
C HIS A 224 10.49 6.48 -7.93
N CYS A 225 10.96 7.40 -7.08
CA CYS A 225 10.40 8.75 -7.01
C CYS A 225 11.01 9.70 -8.06
N ARG A 226 12.33 9.66 -8.30
CA ARG A 226 13.02 10.63 -9.18
C ARG A 226 13.09 10.23 -10.64
N HIS A 227 12.79 8.97 -10.98
CA HIS A 227 12.86 8.48 -12.36
C HIS A 227 14.22 8.84 -12.99
N LYS A 228 15.31 8.64 -12.25
CA LYS A 228 16.70 8.96 -12.62
C LYS A 228 17.06 8.33 -13.95
N ILE A 229 16.63 7.08 -14.21
CA ILE A 229 16.90 6.39 -15.48
C ILE A 229 16.17 7.07 -16.63
N PHE A 230 14.89 7.41 -16.47
CA PHE A 230 14.10 8.09 -17.49
C PHE A 230 14.61 9.49 -17.82
N ASN A 231 15.21 10.15 -16.83
CA ASN A 231 15.80 11.48 -16.96
C ASN A 231 17.29 11.45 -17.32
N ALA A 232 17.94 10.29 -17.36
CA ALA A 232 19.38 10.16 -17.61
C ALA A 232 19.80 10.67 -19.00
N SER A 233 21.07 11.04 -19.11
CA SER A 233 21.74 11.15 -20.41
C SER A 233 22.29 9.79 -20.84
N TRP A 234 22.37 9.56 -22.15
CA TRP A 234 22.74 8.24 -22.70
C TRP A 234 23.85 8.36 -23.73
N THR A 235 24.75 7.38 -23.74
CA THR A 235 25.64 7.07 -24.85
C THR A 235 25.35 5.62 -25.26
N VAL A 236 25.00 5.39 -26.53
CA VAL A 236 24.67 4.07 -27.08
C VAL A 236 25.63 3.78 -28.22
N ASP A 237 26.33 2.66 -28.16
CA ASP A 237 27.32 2.25 -29.18
C ASP A 237 28.41 3.30 -29.45
N GLY A 238 28.82 4.01 -28.39
CA GLY A 238 29.81 5.08 -28.46
C GLY A 238 29.25 6.44 -28.86
N GLU A 239 27.99 6.52 -29.28
CA GLU A 239 27.36 7.75 -29.76
C GLU A 239 26.49 8.42 -28.67
N PRO A 240 26.71 9.71 -28.36
CA PRO A 240 25.89 10.44 -27.40
C PRO A 240 24.47 10.64 -27.95
N GLN A 241 23.47 10.42 -27.11
CA GLN A 241 22.05 10.57 -27.46
C GLN A 241 21.53 11.94 -27.05
N GLU A 242 20.78 12.59 -27.96
CA GLU A 242 20.27 13.95 -27.75
C GLU A 242 19.18 14.04 -26.67
N HIS A 243 18.37 12.98 -26.53
CA HIS A 243 17.19 12.98 -25.68
C HIS A 243 17.30 11.94 -24.56
N SER A 244 16.77 12.28 -23.39
CA SER A 244 16.46 11.28 -22.37
C SER A 244 15.23 10.47 -22.78
N LEU A 245 14.97 9.34 -22.11
CA LEU A 245 13.76 8.55 -22.35
C LEU A 245 12.50 9.40 -22.15
N PHE A 246 12.44 10.17 -21.06
CA PHE A 246 11.29 11.04 -20.79
C PHE A 246 11.15 12.17 -21.80
N ALA A 247 12.26 12.72 -22.32
CA ALA A 247 12.21 13.71 -23.40
C ALA A 247 11.64 13.12 -24.69
N MET A 248 11.95 11.86 -25.02
CA MET A 248 11.32 11.15 -26.15
C MET A 248 9.81 10.95 -25.93
N ILE A 249 9.38 10.64 -24.70
CA ILE A 249 7.95 10.55 -24.37
C ILE A 249 7.28 11.92 -24.50
N ARG A 250 7.84 13.00 -23.93
CA ARG A 250 7.29 14.36 -24.06
C ARG A 250 7.22 14.85 -25.51
N ASN A 251 8.05 14.30 -26.40
CA ASN A 251 8.00 14.63 -27.82
C ASN A 251 6.65 14.21 -28.47
N THR A 252 5.98 13.16 -27.98
CA THR A 252 4.67 12.75 -28.52
C THR A 252 3.63 13.85 -28.29
N HIS A 253 3.58 14.41 -27.08
CA HIS A 253 2.70 15.53 -26.76
C HIS A 253 3.07 16.80 -27.53
N ARG A 254 4.37 17.08 -27.72
CA ARG A 254 4.81 18.22 -28.54
C ARG A 254 4.32 18.14 -29.99
N LEU A 255 4.28 16.93 -30.55
CA LEU A 255 3.86 16.70 -31.93
C LEU A 255 2.33 16.58 -32.09
N ALA A 256 1.61 16.18 -31.04
CA ALA A 256 0.16 16.02 -31.06
C ALA A 256 -0.48 16.52 -29.74
N PRO A 257 -0.53 17.85 -29.51
CA PRO A 257 -1.08 18.42 -28.28
C PRO A 257 -2.61 18.52 -28.27
N GLU A 258 -3.27 18.30 -29.41
CA GLU A 258 -4.70 18.55 -29.56
C GLU A 258 -5.54 17.73 -28.57
N GLY A 259 -6.43 18.40 -27.84
CA GLY A 259 -7.32 17.76 -26.86
C GLY A 259 -6.67 17.43 -25.51
N VAL A 260 -5.38 17.69 -25.30
CA VAL A 260 -4.72 17.52 -24.00
C VAL A 260 -4.91 18.77 -23.14
N LEU A 261 -5.45 18.60 -21.93
CA LEU A 261 -5.65 19.67 -20.95
C LEU A 261 -4.58 19.68 -19.84
N SER A 262 -4.01 18.51 -19.52
CA SER A 262 -2.88 18.37 -18.59
C SER A 262 -2.05 17.14 -18.96
N ALA A 263 -0.73 17.28 -19.00
CA ALA A 263 0.22 16.18 -19.16
C ALA A 263 1.54 16.52 -18.44
N TYR A 264 2.09 15.56 -17.70
CA TYR A 264 3.38 15.66 -17.00
C TYR A 264 3.48 16.79 -15.95
N ALA A 265 2.34 17.24 -15.42
CA ALA A 265 2.25 18.33 -14.45
C ALA A 265 1.35 17.98 -13.25
N ASP A 266 0.88 16.73 -13.18
CA ASP A 266 0.00 16.21 -12.14
C ASP A 266 0.13 14.66 -12.11
N ASN A 267 -0.54 14.02 -11.16
CA ASN A 267 -0.52 12.57 -10.99
C ASN A 267 -1.21 11.81 -12.12
N ALA A 268 -2.10 12.45 -12.87
CA ALA A 268 -2.77 11.88 -14.04
C ALA A 268 -2.76 12.85 -15.23
N ALA A 269 -2.85 12.30 -16.44
CA ALA A 269 -3.08 13.08 -17.64
C ALA A 269 -4.57 13.41 -17.77
N VAL A 270 -4.91 14.55 -18.38
CA VAL A 270 -6.30 14.96 -18.63
C VAL A 270 -6.47 15.35 -20.10
N MET A 271 -7.50 14.81 -20.74
CA MET A 271 -7.94 15.20 -22.08
C MET A 271 -9.35 15.79 -22.07
N SER A 272 -9.68 16.54 -23.12
CA SER A 272 -11.02 17.07 -23.38
C SER A 272 -12.03 15.94 -23.45
N GLY A 273 -13.25 16.19 -23.01
CA GLY A 273 -14.36 15.24 -23.08
C GLY A 273 -15.66 15.90 -23.57
N PRO A 274 -16.75 15.14 -23.64
CA PRO A 274 -17.99 15.61 -24.24
C PRO A 274 -18.76 16.58 -23.32
N LEU A 275 -19.60 17.43 -23.92
CA LEU A 275 -20.65 18.17 -23.23
C LEU A 275 -21.82 17.23 -22.91
N ALA A 276 -22.08 16.96 -21.63
CA ALA A 276 -23.11 16.03 -21.19
C ALA A 276 -23.70 16.42 -19.82
N GLY A 277 -24.68 15.67 -19.34
CA GLY A 277 -25.25 15.86 -18.00
C GLY A 277 -24.46 15.08 -16.95
N ARG A 278 -23.75 15.78 -16.06
CA ARG A 278 -23.13 15.17 -14.87
C ARG A 278 -24.17 15.07 -13.75
N PHE A 279 -24.34 13.88 -13.17
CA PHE A 279 -25.41 13.61 -12.20
C PHE A 279 -24.86 13.51 -10.78
N PHE A 280 -25.26 14.42 -9.89
CA PHE A 280 -24.83 14.47 -8.49
C PHE A 280 -25.84 15.29 -7.65
N PRO A 281 -25.81 15.23 -6.30
CA PRO A 281 -26.70 16.04 -5.47
C PRO A 281 -26.30 17.52 -5.55
N ASP A 282 -27.27 18.40 -5.81
CA ASP A 282 -27.03 19.84 -5.78
C ASP A 282 -26.49 20.27 -4.40
N PRO A 283 -25.38 21.02 -4.32
CA PRO A 283 -24.77 21.34 -3.03
C PRO A 283 -25.63 22.17 -2.06
N HIS A 284 -26.67 22.85 -2.56
CA HIS A 284 -27.56 23.67 -1.74
C HIS A 284 -28.82 22.91 -1.34
N SER A 285 -29.47 22.22 -2.28
CA SER A 285 -30.72 21.50 -2.00
C SER A 285 -30.53 20.04 -1.57
N ASN A 286 -29.35 19.46 -1.82
CA ASN A 286 -29.05 18.03 -1.71
C ASN A 286 -29.92 17.12 -2.60
N GLU A 287 -30.62 17.69 -3.59
CA GLU A 287 -31.41 16.93 -4.56
C GLU A 287 -30.55 16.52 -5.75
N TYR A 288 -30.63 15.26 -6.15
CA TYR A 288 -29.95 14.76 -7.34
C TYR A 288 -30.51 15.39 -8.62
N ARG A 289 -29.62 15.92 -9.46
CA ARG A 289 -29.97 16.47 -10.78
C ARG A 289 -28.82 16.35 -11.77
N PHE A 290 -29.14 16.55 -13.04
CA PHE A 290 -28.14 16.66 -14.10
C PHE A 290 -27.64 18.10 -14.21
N HIS A 291 -26.32 18.27 -14.23
CA HIS A 291 -25.61 19.51 -14.49
C HIS A 291 -25.01 19.41 -15.89
N LYS A 292 -25.48 20.22 -16.84
CA LYS A 292 -24.98 20.18 -18.22
C LYS A 292 -23.65 20.93 -18.29
N GLU A 293 -22.56 20.20 -18.49
CA GLU A 293 -21.19 20.73 -18.53
C GLU A 293 -20.25 19.86 -19.36
N GLU A 294 -19.08 20.38 -19.70
CA GLU A 294 -18.01 19.57 -20.28
C GLU A 294 -17.50 18.56 -19.24
N ILE A 295 -17.26 17.32 -19.68
CA ILE A 295 -16.77 16.25 -18.82
C ILE A 295 -15.41 15.76 -19.32
N PRO A 296 -14.32 16.54 -19.11
CA PRO A 296 -12.95 16.08 -19.31
C PRO A 296 -12.67 14.72 -18.66
N ILE A 297 -11.75 13.99 -19.29
CA ILE A 297 -11.39 12.62 -18.93
C ILE A 297 -9.95 12.62 -18.42
N LEU A 298 -9.75 12.16 -17.19
CA LEU A 298 -8.42 11.88 -16.64
C LEU A 298 -8.05 10.41 -16.88
N MET A 299 -6.76 10.09 -16.95
CA MET A 299 -6.28 8.71 -17.09
C MET A 299 -4.92 8.51 -16.41
N LYS A 300 -4.77 7.36 -15.73
CA LYS A 300 -3.54 6.93 -15.06
C LYS A 300 -3.42 5.40 -15.13
N VAL A 301 -2.17 4.92 -15.09
CA VAL A 301 -1.83 3.50 -14.96
C VAL A 301 -0.55 3.42 -14.11
N GLU A 302 -0.56 2.53 -13.13
CA GLU A 302 0.56 2.26 -12.23
C GLU A 302 0.85 0.75 -12.14
N THR A 303 1.95 0.41 -11.45
CA THR A 303 2.33 -0.98 -11.21
C THR A 303 2.70 -1.20 -9.75
N HIS A 304 2.39 -2.38 -9.19
CA HIS A 304 2.73 -2.73 -7.81
C HIS A 304 3.54 -4.04 -7.67
N ASN A 305 4.51 -4.20 -8.57
CA ASN A 305 5.23 -5.45 -8.83
C ASN A 305 5.92 -6.10 -7.62
N HIS A 306 6.70 -5.34 -6.86
CA HIS A 306 7.51 -5.91 -5.76
C HIS A 306 6.65 -6.41 -4.59
N PRO A 307 5.72 -5.60 -4.05
CA PRO A 307 4.82 -6.09 -2.99
C PRO A 307 3.94 -7.26 -3.44
N THR A 308 3.46 -7.29 -4.69
CA THR A 308 2.72 -8.46 -5.20
C THR A 308 3.57 -9.73 -5.25
N ALA A 309 4.90 -9.63 -5.41
CA ALA A 309 5.78 -10.81 -5.32
C ALA A 309 5.84 -11.38 -3.89
N ILE A 310 5.70 -10.54 -2.86
CA ILE A 310 5.84 -10.92 -1.45
C ILE A 310 4.48 -11.33 -0.86
N ALA A 311 3.47 -10.47 -1.00
CA ALA A 311 2.12 -10.67 -0.48
C ALA A 311 1.11 -10.29 -1.58
N PRO A 312 0.68 -11.25 -2.43
CA PRO A 312 -0.03 -10.93 -3.66
C PRO A 312 -1.37 -10.22 -3.45
N PHE A 313 -2.19 -10.67 -2.48
CA PHE A 313 -3.49 -10.05 -2.19
C PHE A 313 -3.35 -8.56 -1.83
N PRO A 314 -2.65 -8.18 -0.74
CA PRO A 314 -2.57 -6.77 -0.38
C PRO A 314 -1.78 -5.97 -1.40
N GLY A 315 -0.71 -6.52 -2.01
CA GLY A 315 0.06 -5.80 -3.03
C GLY A 315 -0.78 -5.44 -4.26
N ALA A 316 -1.68 -6.33 -4.70
CA ALA A 316 -2.59 -6.05 -5.80
C ALA A 316 -3.74 -5.10 -5.38
N ALA A 317 -4.25 -5.24 -4.16
CA ALA A 317 -5.29 -4.37 -3.61
C ALA A 317 -4.80 -2.92 -3.52
N THR A 318 -3.62 -2.70 -2.93
CA THR A 318 -3.02 -1.37 -2.82
C THR A 318 -2.55 -0.82 -4.16
N GLY A 319 -2.32 -1.69 -5.17
CA GLY A 319 -2.05 -1.27 -6.53
C GLY A 319 -3.24 -0.54 -7.14
N SER A 320 -4.42 -1.12 -6.99
CA SER A 320 -5.67 -0.44 -7.34
C SER A 320 -5.90 0.81 -6.48
N GLY A 321 -5.68 0.73 -5.17
CA GLY A 321 -5.91 1.86 -4.27
C GLY A 321 -5.03 3.07 -4.57
N GLY A 322 -3.71 2.89 -4.68
CA GLY A 322 -2.79 3.99 -5.02
C GLY A 322 -3.19 4.71 -6.32
N GLU A 323 -3.50 3.93 -7.37
CA GLU A 323 -3.92 4.47 -8.65
C GLU A 323 -5.28 5.21 -8.58
N ILE A 324 -6.23 4.70 -7.79
CA ILE A 324 -7.51 5.38 -7.53
C ILE A 324 -7.29 6.72 -6.79
N ARG A 325 -6.32 6.78 -5.87
CA ARG A 325 -5.97 8.05 -5.19
C ARG A 325 -5.41 9.07 -6.15
N ASP A 326 -4.56 8.68 -7.09
CA ASP A 326 -4.07 9.59 -8.14
C ASP A 326 -5.20 10.18 -8.98
N GLU A 327 -6.17 9.34 -9.37
CA GLU A 327 -7.34 9.80 -10.09
C GLU A 327 -8.13 10.82 -9.25
N GLY A 328 -8.40 10.52 -7.98
CA GLY A 328 -9.12 11.41 -7.06
C GLY A 328 -8.38 12.73 -6.78
N ALA A 329 -7.05 12.67 -6.71
CA ALA A 329 -6.16 13.80 -6.44
C ALA A 329 -5.81 14.63 -7.69
N THR A 330 -6.28 14.25 -8.87
CA THR A 330 -6.01 15.03 -10.10
C THR A 330 -6.61 16.44 -9.99
N GLY A 331 -5.81 17.46 -10.28
CA GLY A 331 -6.18 18.86 -10.19
C GLY A 331 -6.63 19.24 -8.77
N ARG A 332 -7.80 19.88 -8.66
CA ARG A 332 -8.43 20.27 -7.38
C ARG A 332 -9.49 19.26 -6.89
N GLY A 333 -9.33 18.00 -7.28
CA GLY A 333 -10.26 16.92 -6.95
C GLY A 333 -11.05 16.47 -8.17
N ALA A 334 -11.04 15.15 -8.42
CA ALA A 334 -11.77 14.52 -9.51
C ALA A 334 -12.48 13.25 -9.04
N LYS A 335 -13.14 12.55 -9.98
CA LYS A 335 -13.92 11.34 -9.68
C LYS A 335 -13.48 10.15 -10.54
N PRO A 336 -12.92 9.09 -9.93
CA PRO A 336 -12.68 7.81 -10.56
C PRO A 336 -13.94 7.22 -11.19
N LYS A 337 -13.81 6.55 -12.34
CA LYS A 337 -14.98 6.01 -13.07
C LYS A 337 -14.88 4.54 -13.42
N ALA A 338 -13.79 4.08 -14.02
CA ALA A 338 -13.62 2.68 -14.39
C ALA A 338 -12.13 2.31 -14.43
N GLY A 339 -11.83 1.07 -14.06
CA GLY A 339 -10.47 0.55 -13.98
C GLY A 339 -10.12 -0.48 -15.05
N LEU A 340 -8.83 -0.81 -15.07
CA LEU A 340 -8.23 -1.96 -15.73
C LEU A 340 -7.26 -2.68 -14.76
N THR A 341 -7.05 -3.98 -14.96
CA THR A 341 -6.05 -4.74 -14.19
C THR A 341 -5.28 -5.71 -15.09
N GLY A 342 -3.96 -5.76 -14.92
CA GLY A 342 -3.07 -6.58 -15.74
C GLY A 342 -2.10 -7.43 -14.92
N PHE A 343 -1.87 -8.67 -15.33
CA PHE A 343 -0.89 -9.55 -14.69
C PHE A 343 0.09 -10.17 -15.69
N SER A 344 1.38 -10.19 -15.34
CA SER A 344 2.39 -11.05 -15.97
C SER A 344 3.12 -11.87 -14.91
N VAL A 345 3.13 -13.18 -15.06
CA VAL A 345 3.71 -14.13 -14.10
C VAL A 345 4.51 -15.22 -14.83
N SER A 346 5.34 -15.95 -14.09
CA SER A 346 5.96 -17.19 -14.56
C SER A 346 4.92 -18.28 -14.84
N ASN A 347 5.34 -19.48 -15.23
CA ASN A 347 4.41 -20.58 -15.53
C ASN A 347 3.60 -20.98 -14.29
N LEU A 348 2.31 -21.30 -14.47
CA LEU A 348 1.42 -21.59 -13.35
C LEU A 348 1.67 -22.96 -12.75
N ARG A 349 2.02 -23.96 -13.58
CA ARG A 349 2.26 -25.34 -13.18
C ARG A 349 1.13 -25.87 -12.28
N LEU A 350 -0.09 -25.83 -12.82
CA LEU A 350 -1.29 -26.28 -12.11
C LEU A 350 -1.12 -27.76 -11.71
N PRO A 351 -1.24 -28.11 -10.41
CA PRO A 351 -1.01 -29.48 -9.96
C PRO A 351 -1.89 -30.50 -10.68
N GLY A 352 -1.27 -31.49 -11.32
CA GLY A 352 -1.95 -32.54 -12.09
C GLY A 352 -2.52 -32.07 -13.43
N ARG A 353 -2.16 -30.87 -13.88
CA ARG A 353 -2.53 -30.27 -15.18
C ARG A 353 -1.37 -29.47 -15.78
N GLU A 354 -0.14 -29.88 -15.51
CA GLU A 354 1.07 -29.28 -16.05
C GLU A 354 1.05 -29.33 -17.58
N GLN A 355 1.46 -28.23 -18.23
CA GLN A 355 1.49 -28.10 -19.68
C GLN A 355 2.85 -28.51 -20.25
N PRO A 356 2.92 -28.97 -21.51
CA PRO A 356 4.15 -29.54 -22.08
C PRO A 356 5.30 -28.54 -22.29
N TRP A 357 5.05 -27.24 -22.13
CA TRP A 357 6.07 -26.19 -22.19
C TRP A 357 6.51 -25.70 -20.80
N GLU A 358 5.93 -26.22 -19.72
CA GLU A 358 6.25 -25.78 -18.36
C GLU A 358 7.39 -26.61 -17.77
N GLU A 359 8.45 -25.92 -17.35
CA GLU A 359 9.58 -26.50 -16.60
C GLU A 359 9.72 -25.82 -15.22
N ASP A 360 10.23 -26.55 -14.23
CA ASP A 360 10.51 -26.01 -12.90
C ASP A 360 11.94 -25.50 -12.79
N PHE A 361 12.11 -24.18 -12.91
CA PHE A 361 13.40 -23.52 -12.71
C PHE A 361 13.67 -23.12 -11.24
N GLY A 362 12.80 -23.50 -10.31
CA GLY A 362 12.84 -23.07 -8.90
C GLY A 362 12.45 -21.61 -8.72
N LYS A 363 12.36 -21.15 -7.46
CA LYS A 363 12.10 -19.73 -7.11
C LYS A 363 12.73 -19.37 -5.77
N PRO A 364 12.99 -18.07 -5.49
CA PRO A 364 13.34 -17.63 -4.15
C PRO A 364 12.29 -18.03 -3.10
N ALA A 365 12.73 -18.44 -1.91
CA ALA A 365 11.84 -18.96 -0.86
C ALA A 365 10.92 -17.89 -0.24
N HIS A 366 11.28 -16.60 -0.37
CA HIS A 366 10.54 -15.47 0.22
C HIS A 366 9.47 -14.87 -0.71
N ILE A 367 9.41 -15.25 -2.00
CA ILE A 367 8.38 -14.77 -2.93
C ILE A 367 7.29 -15.83 -3.15
N ALA A 368 6.08 -15.38 -3.45
CA ALA A 368 4.96 -16.22 -3.86
C ALA A 368 5.23 -16.93 -5.21
N SER A 369 4.60 -18.08 -5.45
CA SER A 369 4.64 -18.71 -6.78
C SER A 369 3.76 -17.94 -7.78
N ALA A 370 3.96 -18.17 -9.08
CA ALA A 370 3.08 -17.61 -10.11
C ALA A 370 1.62 -18.02 -9.91
N LEU A 371 1.37 -19.26 -9.47
CA LEU A 371 0.03 -19.75 -9.15
C LEU A 371 -0.56 -19.00 -7.95
N ASP A 372 0.19 -18.85 -6.85
CA ASP A 372 -0.27 -18.11 -5.67
C ASP A 372 -0.60 -16.65 -6.02
N ILE A 373 0.23 -16.00 -6.85
CA ILE A 373 -0.02 -14.65 -7.34
C ILE A 373 -1.34 -14.59 -8.12
N MET A 374 -1.62 -15.57 -8.99
CA MET A 374 -2.85 -15.57 -9.79
C MET A 374 -4.09 -16.04 -9.03
N ILE A 375 -3.94 -16.66 -7.86
CA ILE A 375 -5.05 -16.94 -6.95
C ILE A 375 -5.36 -15.69 -6.11
N GLU A 376 -4.36 -15.15 -5.42
CA GLU A 376 -4.55 -14.13 -4.38
C GLU A 376 -4.54 -12.69 -4.94
N GLY A 377 -3.67 -12.40 -5.92
CA GLY A 377 -3.53 -11.06 -6.50
C GLY A 377 -4.80 -10.53 -7.16
N PRO A 378 -5.43 -11.26 -8.12
CA PRO A 378 -6.69 -10.84 -8.71
C PRO A 378 -7.81 -10.64 -7.69
N LEU A 379 -7.85 -11.46 -6.62
CA LEU A 379 -8.84 -11.29 -5.54
C LEU A 379 -8.61 -10.00 -4.77
N GLY A 380 -7.37 -9.64 -4.44
CA GLY A 380 -7.03 -8.38 -3.79
C GLY A 380 -7.37 -7.16 -4.65
N GLY A 381 -6.94 -7.16 -5.92
CA GLY A 381 -7.26 -6.09 -6.86
C GLY A 381 -8.77 -5.92 -7.08
N ALA A 382 -9.52 -7.03 -7.14
CA ALA A 382 -10.98 -7.00 -7.26
C ALA A 382 -11.66 -6.56 -5.95
N ALA A 383 -11.19 -7.00 -4.78
CA ALA A 383 -11.71 -6.59 -3.48
C ALA A 383 -11.67 -5.07 -3.33
N PHE A 384 -10.55 -4.45 -3.70
CA PHE A 384 -10.42 -2.99 -3.66
C PHE A 384 -11.42 -2.30 -4.60
N ASN A 385 -11.43 -2.67 -5.89
CA ASN A 385 -12.35 -2.09 -6.87
C ASN A 385 -13.82 -2.25 -6.47
N ASN A 386 -14.19 -3.41 -5.92
CA ASN A 386 -15.55 -3.72 -5.51
C ASN A 386 -16.00 -2.90 -4.29
N GLU A 387 -15.20 -2.90 -3.21
CA GLU A 387 -15.56 -2.21 -1.97
C GLU A 387 -15.47 -0.68 -2.11
N PHE A 388 -14.53 -0.16 -2.91
CA PHE A 388 -14.51 1.26 -3.30
C PHE A 388 -15.68 1.63 -4.23
N GLY A 389 -16.08 0.72 -5.11
CA GLY A 389 -17.18 0.88 -6.05
C GLY A 389 -16.77 1.47 -7.41
N ARG A 390 -15.66 1.00 -7.98
CA ARG A 390 -15.23 1.28 -9.36
C ARG A 390 -15.29 -0.01 -10.19
N PRO A 391 -16.02 -0.06 -11.33
CA PRO A 391 -16.02 -1.23 -12.19
C PRO A 391 -14.66 -1.42 -12.87
N ASN A 392 -14.16 -2.66 -12.86
CA ASN A 392 -12.98 -3.05 -13.62
C ASN A 392 -13.43 -3.63 -14.98
N LEU A 393 -13.09 -2.97 -16.09
CA LEU A 393 -13.71 -3.23 -17.40
C LEU A 393 -12.74 -3.75 -18.46
N CYS A 394 -11.44 -3.76 -18.17
CA CYS A 394 -10.41 -4.18 -19.11
C CYS A 394 -9.24 -4.83 -18.36
N GLY A 395 -8.44 -5.62 -19.06
CA GLY A 395 -7.26 -6.22 -18.46
C GLY A 395 -6.47 -7.10 -19.41
N TYR A 396 -5.38 -7.64 -18.90
CA TYR A 396 -4.61 -8.68 -19.57
C TYR A 396 -4.04 -9.68 -18.57
N PHE A 397 -3.79 -10.90 -19.03
CA PHE A 397 -3.10 -11.92 -18.25
C PHE A 397 -2.10 -12.64 -19.15
N ARG A 398 -0.84 -12.68 -18.74
CA ARG A 398 0.26 -13.33 -19.47
C ARG A 398 1.06 -14.25 -18.55
N THR A 399 1.28 -15.48 -19.00
CA THR A 399 2.33 -16.34 -18.47
C THR A 399 3.53 -16.30 -19.41
N PHE A 400 4.74 -16.23 -18.84
CA PHE A 400 5.97 -16.47 -19.59
C PHE A 400 7.09 -16.84 -18.62
N GLU A 401 7.70 -17.99 -18.84
CA GLU A 401 8.92 -18.45 -18.19
C GLU A 401 9.54 -19.51 -19.07
N GLU A 402 10.72 -19.22 -19.60
CA GLU A 402 11.40 -20.10 -20.55
C GLU A 402 12.92 -19.92 -20.47
N GLN A 403 13.65 -21.01 -20.69
CA GLN A 403 15.08 -20.98 -20.91
C GLN A 403 15.36 -20.49 -22.34
N VAL A 404 16.03 -19.34 -22.45
CA VAL A 404 16.41 -18.76 -23.74
C VAL A 404 17.91 -18.80 -23.95
N GLU A 405 18.30 -19.24 -25.15
CA GLU A 405 19.67 -19.21 -25.62
C GLU A 405 20.11 -17.78 -25.97
N LEU A 406 21.18 -17.30 -25.34
CA LEU A 406 21.75 -15.97 -25.58
C LEU A 406 22.84 -15.96 -26.66
N GLY A 407 23.26 -17.14 -27.13
CA GLY A 407 24.43 -17.33 -28.00
C GLY A 407 25.70 -17.72 -27.23
N ASN A 408 26.72 -18.18 -27.95
CA ASN A 408 28.02 -18.60 -27.40
C ASN A 408 27.96 -19.71 -26.33
N GLY A 409 26.90 -20.53 -26.32
CA GLY A 409 26.70 -21.61 -25.36
C GLY A 409 26.14 -21.18 -24.00
N TRP A 410 25.66 -19.94 -23.88
CA TRP A 410 25.01 -19.44 -22.68
C TRP A 410 23.50 -19.41 -22.85
N SER A 411 22.80 -19.87 -21.82
CA SER A 411 21.34 -19.78 -21.68
C SER A 411 20.99 -19.03 -20.40
N GLU A 412 19.86 -18.34 -20.38
CA GLU A 412 19.27 -17.80 -19.16
C GLU A 412 17.78 -18.08 -19.12
N VAL A 413 17.21 -18.12 -17.92
CA VAL A 413 15.76 -18.19 -17.74
C VAL A 413 15.20 -16.78 -17.78
N ARG A 414 14.21 -16.54 -18.65
CA ARG A 414 13.46 -15.29 -18.71
C ARG A 414 12.02 -15.55 -18.31
N GLY A 415 11.55 -14.82 -17.30
CA GLY A 415 10.17 -14.92 -16.84
C GLY A 415 9.81 -13.81 -15.86
N TYR A 416 8.74 -14.02 -15.09
CA TYR A 416 8.15 -13.02 -14.20
C TYR A 416 8.01 -13.54 -12.77
N HIS A 417 9.11 -14.01 -12.18
CA HIS A 417 9.17 -14.30 -10.74
C HIS A 417 8.85 -13.05 -9.90
N LYS A 418 9.40 -11.89 -10.27
CA LYS A 418 8.81 -10.59 -9.89
C LYS A 418 7.69 -10.32 -10.91
N PRO A 419 6.41 -10.35 -10.50
CA PRO A 419 5.32 -10.25 -11.44
C PRO A 419 5.23 -8.82 -11.99
N ILE A 420 4.48 -8.68 -13.09
CA ILE A 420 3.83 -7.40 -13.38
C ILE A 420 2.46 -7.45 -12.74
N MET A 421 2.17 -6.52 -11.84
CA MET A 421 0.81 -6.22 -11.37
C MET A 421 0.50 -4.79 -11.78
N ILE A 422 -0.40 -4.62 -12.73
CA ILE A 422 -0.83 -3.32 -13.26
C ILE A 422 -2.23 -3.02 -12.74
N ALA A 423 -2.41 -1.79 -12.28
CA ALA A 423 -3.71 -1.17 -12.04
C ALA A 423 -3.76 0.16 -12.80
N GLY A 424 -4.91 0.49 -13.37
CA GLY A 424 -5.08 1.74 -14.09
C GLY A 424 -6.54 2.06 -14.25
N GLY A 425 -6.84 3.23 -14.78
CA GLY A 425 -8.21 3.61 -15.03
C GLY A 425 -8.36 4.95 -15.72
N TYR A 426 -9.62 5.37 -15.73
CA TYR A 426 -9.98 6.71 -16.09
C TYR A 426 -11.11 7.23 -15.18
N GLY A 427 -11.15 8.55 -15.07
CA GLY A 427 -12.14 9.30 -14.30
C GLY A 427 -12.65 10.51 -15.06
N ASN A 428 -13.49 11.29 -14.39
CA ASN A 428 -13.98 12.57 -14.90
C ASN A 428 -13.57 13.71 -13.97
N ILE A 429 -13.23 14.86 -14.55
CA ILE A 429 -12.86 16.09 -13.84
C ILE A 429 -13.59 17.30 -14.44
N ARG A 430 -13.91 18.33 -13.64
CA ARG A 430 -14.52 19.56 -14.19
C ARG A 430 -13.43 20.45 -14.81
N PRO A 431 -13.71 21.19 -15.90
CA PRO A 431 -12.71 22.04 -16.56
C PRO A 431 -11.98 23.01 -15.62
N GLN A 432 -12.70 23.68 -14.72
CA GLN A 432 -12.13 24.66 -13.77
C GLN A 432 -11.30 24.03 -12.63
N HIS A 433 -11.29 22.70 -12.53
CA HIS A 433 -10.54 21.96 -11.51
C HIS A 433 -9.34 21.21 -12.07
N VAL A 434 -9.09 21.25 -13.39
CA VAL A 434 -7.95 20.57 -14.03
C VAL A 434 -6.61 21.09 -13.52
N GLN A 435 -6.48 22.40 -13.33
CA GLN A 435 -5.26 23.01 -12.82
C GLN A 435 -5.30 23.06 -11.29
N LYS A 436 -4.17 22.75 -10.64
CA LYS A 436 -3.99 23.00 -9.21
C LYS A 436 -4.21 24.49 -8.92
N GLY A 437 -4.80 24.78 -7.76
CA GLY A 437 -5.01 26.14 -7.28
C GLY A 437 -3.75 26.72 -6.64
N GLN A 438 -3.71 28.04 -6.53
CA GLN A 438 -2.68 28.74 -5.77
C GLN A 438 -2.88 28.48 -4.27
N VAL A 439 -1.78 28.17 -3.56
CA VAL A 439 -1.77 28.01 -2.10
C VAL A 439 -1.12 29.24 -1.50
N GLU A 440 -1.80 29.89 -0.57
CA GLU A 440 -1.28 31.04 0.16
C GLU A 440 -0.54 30.65 1.45
N ALA A 441 0.35 31.52 1.91
CA ALA A 441 0.93 31.35 3.25
C ALA A 441 -0.19 31.42 4.31
N GLY A 442 -0.14 30.51 5.28
CA GLY A 442 -1.19 30.32 6.28
C GLY A 442 -2.31 29.36 5.85
N ALA A 443 -2.30 28.83 4.62
CA ALA A 443 -3.20 27.76 4.22
C ALA A 443 -2.97 26.52 5.10
N ARG A 444 -4.06 25.82 5.46
CA ARG A 444 -4.03 24.62 6.30
C ARG A 444 -3.61 23.43 5.48
N LEU A 445 -2.60 22.72 5.98
CA LEU A 445 -2.11 21.47 5.39
C LEU A 445 -2.77 20.31 6.14
N ILE A 446 -3.49 19.49 5.39
CA ILE A 446 -4.41 18.48 5.92
C ILE A 446 -3.98 17.11 5.43
N VAL A 447 -4.06 16.11 6.31
CA VAL A 447 -4.10 14.70 5.93
C VAL A 447 -5.55 14.23 6.01
N LEU A 448 -6.09 13.71 4.90
CA LEU A 448 -7.43 13.12 4.81
C LEU A 448 -7.29 11.60 4.69
N GLY A 449 -8.08 10.87 5.47
CA GLY A 449 -8.16 9.41 5.41
C GLY A 449 -7.50 8.68 6.58
N GLY A 450 -6.99 7.48 6.30
CA GLY A 450 -6.59 6.51 7.31
C GLY A 450 -5.48 6.99 8.27
N PRO A 451 -5.42 6.46 9.51
CA PRO A 451 -4.33 6.75 10.43
C PRO A 451 -3.02 6.08 9.99
N ALA A 452 -1.89 6.65 10.42
CA ALA A 452 -0.57 6.06 10.29
C ALA A 452 -0.47 4.69 10.99
N MET A 453 0.26 3.78 10.35
CA MET A 453 0.57 2.42 10.80
C MET A 453 1.97 2.06 10.31
N LEU A 454 2.67 1.14 10.97
CA LEU A 454 3.99 0.68 10.54
C LEU A 454 3.87 -0.24 9.31
N ILE A 455 3.64 0.36 8.15
CA ILE A 455 3.38 -0.31 6.86
C ILE A 455 4.26 0.33 5.81
N GLY A 456 4.89 -0.47 4.96
CA GLY A 456 5.61 0.03 3.78
C GLY A 456 6.83 0.89 4.09
N LEU A 457 7.33 0.90 5.34
CA LEU A 457 8.49 1.73 5.68
C LEU A 457 9.69 1.33 4.82
N GLY A 458 10.17 2.24 3.98
CA GLY A 458 11.26 1.92 3.07
C GLY A 458 10.84 1.53 1.65
N GLY A 459 9.54 1.46 1.34
CA GLY A 459 9.00 0.84 0.11
C GLY A 459 9.57 1.40 -1.20
N GLY A 460 9.75 2.73 -1.31
CA GLY A 460 10.40 3.35 -2.48
C GLY A 460 11.86 2.90 -2.69
N ALA A 461 12.63 2.76 -1.61
CA ALA A 461 13.99 2.22 -1.66
C ALA A 461 14.00 0.70 -1.94
N ALA A 462 13.15 -0.07 -1.28
CA ALA A 462 13.04 -1.53 -1.45
C ALA A 462 12.62 -1.92 -2.89
N SER A 463 11.64 -1.21 -3.46
CA SER A 463 11.16 -1.45 -4.84
C SER A 463 12.21 -1.16 -5.91
N SER A 464 13.20 -0.31 -5.60
CA SER A 464 14.32 0.06 -6.47
C SER A 464 15.43 -1.00 -6.53
N MET A 465 15.39 -2.03 -5.68
CA MET A 465 16.37 -3.13 -5.66
C MET A 465 15.94 -4.35 -6.49
N ALA A 466 16.91 -5.18 -6.91
CA ALA A 466 16.65 -6.46 -7.56
C ALA A 466 16.07 -7.48 -6.55
N ALA A 467 15.08 -8.28 -6.99
CA ALA A 467 14.45 -9.29 -6.14
C ALA A 467 15.48 -10.37 -5.74
N GLY A 468 15.57 -10.70 -4.45
CA GLY A 468 16.42 -11.78 -3.95
C GLY A 468 17.58 -11.38 -3.02
N ALA A 469 17.83 -10.08 -2.82
CA ALA A 469 18.91 -9.58 -1.95
C ALA A 469 18.41 -9.02 -0.59
N SER A 470 17.12 -9.18 -0.25
CA SER A 470 16.52 -8.63 0.98
C SER A 470 16.72 -9.53 2.20
N ASN A 471 16.73 -8.89 3.38
CA ASN A 471 16.72 -9.53 4.70
C ASN A 471 15.25 -9.74 5.13
N GLU A 472 14.93 -10.76 5.95
CA GLU A 472 13.52 -11.09 6.31
C GLU A 472 12.74 -9.91 6.91
N GLN A 473 13.42 -8.98 7.60
CA GLN A 473 12.81 -7.76 8.14
C GLN A 473 12.31 -6.79 7.05
N LEU A 474 12.98 -6.72 5.90
CA LEU A 474 12.57 -5.89 4.77
C LEU A 474 11.34 -6.46 4.05
N ASP A 475 11.16 -7.78 4.08
CA ASP A 475 9.99 -8.43 3.49
C ASP A 475 8.73 -8.13 4.32
N PHE A 476 8.84 -8.03 5.65
CA PHE A 476 7.73 -7.55 6.50
C PHE A 476 7.34 -6.11 6.22
N ALA A 477 8.33 -5.23 5.98
CA ALA A 477 8.07 -3.85 5.61
C ALA A 477 7.33 -3.75 4.26
N SER A 478 7.46 -4.76 3.39
CA SER A 478 6.80 -4.80 2.07
C SER A 478 5.35 -5.30 2.12
N VAL A 479 4.87 -5.76 3.28
CA VAL A 479 3.48 -6.22 3.45
C VAL A 479 2.56 -5.01 3.54
N GLN A 480 1.75 -4.85 2.50
CA GLN A 480 0.78 -3.77 2.37
C GLN A 480 -0.53 -4.09 3.11
N ARG A 481 -1.39 -3.08 3.28
CA ARG A 481 -2.72 -3.20 3.91
C ARG A 481 -3.71 -2.32 3.20
N ASP A 482 -4.85 -2.89 2.81
CA ASP A 482 -5.95 -2.17 2.18
C ASP A 482 -7.16 -1.99 3.11
N ASN A 483 -7.82 -0.84 3.00
CA ASN A 483 -9.16 -0.59 3.55
C ASN A 483 -10.00 0.25 2.56
N PRO A 484 -10.56 -0.36 1.49
CA PRO A 484 -11.18 0.39 0.39
C PRO A 484 -12.38 1.24 0.83
N GLU A 485 -13.09 0.86 1.89
CA GLU A 485 -14.15 1.67 2.50
C GLU A 485 -13.66 3.04 3.00
N MET A 486 -12.44 3.10 3.57
CA MET A 486 -11.83 4.36 4.00
C MET A 486 -11.55 5.26 2.80
N GLU A 487 -11.02 4.70 1.72
CA GLU A 487 -10.77 5.46 0.49
C GLU A 487 -12.07 5.91 -0.17
N ARG A 488 -13.16 5.12 -0.06
CA ARG A 488 -14.49 5.54 -0.49
C ARG A 488 -14.99 6.74 0.30
N ARG A 489 -14.81 6.77 1.62
CA ARG A 489 -15.14 7.94 2.46
C ARG A 489 -14.35 9.17 2.03
N CYS A 490 -13.06 9.01 1.74
CA CYS A 490 -12.23 10.10 1.19
C CYS A 490 -12.77 10.59 -0.16
N GLN A 491 -13.12 9.66 -1.06
CA GLN A 491 -13.67 10.01 -2.37
C GLN A 491 -14.99 10.76 -2.26
N GLU A 492 -15.86 10.44 -1.30
CA GLU A 492 -17.09 11.22 -1.08
C GLU A 492 -16.79 12.66 -0.61
N VAL A 493 -15.76 12.87 0.23
CA VAL A 493 -15.30 14.23 0.60
C VAL A 493 -14.79 14.98 -0.63
N ILE A 494 -13.93 14.36 -1.43
CA ILE A 494 -13.42 14.93 -2.69
C ILE A 494 -14.59 15.24 -3.64
N ASP A 495 -15.57 14.36 -3.70
CA ASP A 495 -16.77 14.53 -4.50
C ASP A 495 -17.57 15.76 -4.08
N ARG A 496 -17.89 15.91 -2.78
CA ARG A 496 -18.57 17.10 -2.28
C ARG A 496 -17.77 18.37 -2.57
N CYS A 497 -16.44 18.33 -2.46
CA CYS A 497 -15.57 19.47 -2.73
C CYS A 497 -15.66 19.94 -4.20
N TRP A 498 -15.48 19.06 -5.19
CA TRP A 498 -15.56 19.48 -6.60
C TRP A 498 -17.01 19.80 -7.02
N GLN A 499 -18.02 19.23 -6.37
CA GLN A 499 -19.44 19.51 -6.64
C GLN A 499 -19.83 20.95 -6.32
N LEU A 500 -19.13 21.60 -5.38
CA LEU A 500 -19.28 23.03 -5.06
C LEU A 500 -18.84 23.97 -6.20
N GLY A 501 -18.18 23.46 -7.24
CA GLY A 501 -17.74 24.27 -8.39
C GLY A 501 -16.71 25.32 -7.99
N ASP A 502 -17.07 26.58 -8.14
CA ASP A 502 -16.15 27.69 -7.82
C ASP A 502 -15.88 27.81 -6.32
N ALA A 503 -16.82 27.35 -5.48
CA ALA A 503 -16.69 27.30 -4.04
C ALA A 503 -15.96 26.03 -3.53
N ASN A 504 -15.27 25.29 -4.41
CA ASN A 504 -14.46 24.14 -4.02
C ASN A 504 -13.33 24.56 -3.04
N PRO A 505 -13.33 24.05 -1.79
CA PRO A 505 -12.36 24.45 -0.76
C PRO A 505 -10.94 23.93 -1.03
N ILE A 506 -10.79 22.90 -1.87
CA ILE A 506 -9.48 22.32 -2.20
C ILE A 506 -8.71 23.30 -3.09
N ARG A 507 -7.56 23.77 -2.61
CA ARG A 507 -6.57 24.51 -3.43
C ARG A 507 -5.58 23.57 -4.08
N PHE A 508 -5.08 22.61 -3.31
CA PHE A 508 -4.16 21.59 -3.79
C PHE A 508 -4.54 20.27 -3.13
N ILE A 509 -4.44 19.16 -3.86
CA ILE A 509 -4.57 17.80 -3.34
C ILE A 509 -3.51 16.93 -4.02
N HIS A 510 -2.94 15.99 -3.27
CA HIS A 510 -2.00 14.98 -3.74
C HIS A 510 -2.30 13.65 -3.05
N ASP A 511 -2.01 12.54 -3.72
CA ASP A 511 -2.05 11.22 -3.10
C ASP A 511 -0.93 11.08 -2.05
N VAL A 512 -1.08 10.09 -1.16
CA VAL A 512 0.02 9.60 -0.32
C VAL A 512 0.34 8.17 -0.76
N GLY A 513 1.55 7.98 -1.28
CA GLY A 513 2.07 6.70 -1.76
C GLY A 513 3.47 6.42 -1.23
N ALA A 514 4.43 6.17 -2.14
CA ALA A 514 5.82 5.87 -1.79
C ALA A 514 6.47 6.98 -0.95
N GLY A 515 7.13 6.59 0.14
CA GLY A 515 7.71 7.51 1.12
C GLY A 515 6.69 8.19 2.05
N GLY A 516 5.40 7.94 1.89
CA GLY A 516 4.37 8.44 2.80
C GLY A 516 4.28 9.97 2.85
N LEU A 517 4.02 10.49 4.05
CA LEU A 517 3.93 11.94 4.28
C LEU A 517 5.26 12.65 4.06
N SER A 518 6.38 11.93 4.20
CA SER A 518 7.73 12.43 3.95
C SER A 518 7.97 12.82 2.49
N ASN A 519 7.22 12.25 1.55
CA ASN A 519 7.23 12.70 0.17
C ASN A 519 6.05 13.65 -0.10
N ALA A 520 4.83 13.23 0.24
CA ALA A 520 3.61 13.92 -0.18
C ALA A 520 3.47 15.35 0.37
N LEU A 521 3.76 15.60 1.65
CA LEU A 521 3.65 16.95 2.23
C LEU A 521 4.74 17.89 1.71
N PRO A 522 6.02 17.49 1.66
CA PRO A 522 7.06 18.30 1.02
C PRO A 522 6.80 18.58 -0.47
N GLU A 523 6.31 17.60 -1.25
CA GLU A 523 5.98 17.80 -2.66
C GLU A 523 4.82 18.78 -2.84
N LEU A 524 3.76 18.67 -2.03
CA LEU A 524 2.63 19.60 -2.05
C LEU A 524 3.11 21.05 -1.82
N VAL A 525 3.88 21.31 -0.76
CA VAL A 525 4.32 22.69 -0.48
C VAL A 525 5.33 23.17 -1.52
N LYS A 526 6.22 22.30 -2.02
CA LYS A 526 7.16 22.61 -3.10
C LYS A 526 6.45 23.02 -4.37
N ASP A 527 5.48 22.24 -4.82
CA ASP A 527 4.77 22.49 -6.08
C ASP A 527 3.81 23.68 -5.95
N ALA A 528 3.40 24.00 -4.73
CA ALA A 528 2.75 25.26 -4.36
C ALA A 528 3.70 26.47 -4.26
N GLY A 529 5.03 26.28 -4.33
CA GLY A 529 6.01 27.34 -4.15
C GLY A 529 6.09 27.89 -2.72
N ARG A 530 5.86 27.05 -1.71
CA ARG A 530 5.80 27.38 -0.27
C ARG A 530 6.72 26.44 0.54
N GLY A 531 7.00 26.82 1.79
CA GLY A 531 7.48 25.87 2.80
C GLY A 531 6.32 25.32 3.64
N GLY A 532 6.65 24.58 4.69
CA GLY A 532 5.66 23.97 5.58
C GLY A 532 6.16 23.88 7.02
N HIS A 533 5.27 24.20 7.96
CA HIS A 533 5.46 23.92 9.38
C HIS A 533 4.41 22.89 9.81
N PHE A 534 4.89 21.73 10.24
CA PHE A 534 4.11 20.57 10.63
C PHE A 534 4.26 20.24 12.11
N GLN A 535 3.23 19.63 12.70
CA GLN A 535 3.23 19.08 14.04
C GLN A 535 2.98 17.57 13.97
N LEU A 536 4.00 16.79 14.33
CA LEU A 536 3.99 15.32 14.26
C LEU A 536 2.81 14.72 15.01
N ARG A 537 2.51 15.24 16.21
CA ARG A 537 1.47 14.71 17.10
C ARG A 537 0.05 15.07 16.67
N MET A 538 -0.11 15.83 15.58
CA MET A 538 -1.42 16.05 14.95
C MET A 538 -1.72 15.01 13.86
N ILE A 539 -0.73 14.21 13.42
CA ILE A 539 -0.94 13.14 12.44
C ILE A 539 -1.69 11.99 13.16
N PRO A 540 -2.86 11.57 12.66
CA PRO A 540 -3.57 10.43 13.24
C PRO A 540 -2.69 9.18 13.16
N SER A 541 -2.55 8.45 14.26
CA SER A 541 -1.79 7.20 14.33
C SER A 541 -2.63 6.12 15.02
N ALA A 542 -2.64 4.91 14.47
CA ALA A 542 -3.26 3.75 15.11
C ALA A 542 -2.30 3.06 16.10
N GLU A 543 -1.02 3.40 16.04
CA GLU A 543 0.04 2.80 16.83
C GLU A 543 0.73 3.90 17.67
N ALA A 544 0.59 3.82 18.98
CA ALA A 544 1.12 4.85 19.89
C ALA A 544 2.66 4.81 19.98
N GLN A 545 3.26 3.66 19.70
CA GLN A 545 4.69 3.42 19.84
C GLN A 545 5.56 3.99 18.71
N LEU A 546 4.94 4.39 17.60
CA LEU A 546 5.71 4.79 16.42
C LEU A 546 6.65 5.96 16.73
N SER A 547 7.89 5.78 16.28
CA SER A 547 8.91 6.84 16.25
C SER A 547 8.51 7.96 15.28
N PRO A 548 9.14 9.14 15.39
CA PRO A 548 8.97 10.21 14.40
C PRO A 548 9.26 9.76 12.96
N LEU A 549 10.26 8.90 12.75
CA LEU A 549 10.59 8.32 11.45
C LEU A 549 9.41 7.51 10.91
N GLU A 550 8.86 6.62 11.74
CA GLU A 550 7.79 5.71 11.34
C GLU A 550 6.49 6.46 11.07
N ILE A 551 6.11 7.44 11.89
CA ILE A 551 4.91 8.27 11.66
C ILE A 551 5.01 9.05 10.34
N TRP A 552 6.19 9.59 10.03
CA TRP A 552 6.40 10.45 8.87
C TRP A 552 6.61 9.67 7.56
N CYS A 553 7.29 8.53 7.61
CA CYS A 553 7.77 7.80 6.43
C CYS A 553 7.00 6.50 6.13
N ASN A 554 6.03 6.09 6.97
CA ASN A 554 5.18 4.94 6.63
C ASN A 554 4.36 5.19 5.36
N GLU A 555 4.13 4.13 4.61
CA GLU A 555 3.31 4.10 3.41
C GLU A 555 1.92 3.50 3.74
N ALA A 556 1.37 3.82 4.92
CA ALA A 556 -0.02 3.47 5.21
C ALA A 556 -0.96 4.06 4.16
N GLN A 557 -1.98 3.27 3.80
CA GLN A 557 -2.82 3.49 2.63
C GLN A 557 -4.01 4.42 2.93
N GLU A 558 -4.81 4.68 1.89
CA GLU A 558 -6.04 5.48 1.95
C GLU A 558 -5.84 6.89 2.54
N ARG A 559 -4.74 7.54 2.17
CA ARG A 559 -4.40 8.89 2.61
C ARG A 559 -4.19 9.85 1.43
N TYR A 560 -4.62 11.09 1.64
CA TYR A 560 -4.41 12.22 0.74
C TYR A 560 -3.87 13.39 1.55
N VAL A 561 -3.09 14.26 0.91
CA VAL A 561 -2.68 15.54 1.49
C VAL A 561 -3.34 16.68 0.74
N LEU A 562 -3.82 17.70 1.47
CA LEU A 562 -4.55 18.82 0.89
C LEU A 562 -4.10 20.15 1.47
N ALA A 563 -4.23 21.21 0.66
CA ALA A 563 -4.19 22.59 1.11
C ALA A 563 -5.59 23.20 1.01
N VAL A 564 -6.08 23.74 2.14
CA VAL A 564 -7.36 24.45 2.26
C VAL A 564 -7.14 25.80 2.92
N ASP A 565 -7.77 26.84 2.40
CA ASP A 565 -7.68 28.18 3.01
C ASP A 565 -8.40 28.21 4.36
N ASN A 566 -7.92 29.02 5.28
CA ASN A 566 -8.50 29.11 6.62
C ASN A 566 -9.97 29.58 6.61
N SER A 567 -10.41 30.34 5.59
CA SER A 567 -11.81 30.73 5.41
C SER A 567 -12.72 29.57 5.03
N ASP A 568 -12.17 28.55 4.37
CA ASP A 568 -12.91 27.44 3.79
C ASP A 568 -12.83 26.18 4.67
N LEU A 569 -11.99 26.20 5.72
CA LEU A 569 -11.77 25.08 6.63
C LEU A 569 -13.08 24.57 7.24
N ALA A 570 -13.90 25.44 7.84
CA ALA A 570 -15.15 25.01 8.48
C ALA A 570 -16.11 24.29 7.51
N ALA A 571 -16.13 24.69 6.23
CA ALA A 571 -16.91 24.01 5.21
C ALA A 571 -16.34 22.62 4.90
N PHE A 572 -15.01 22.50 4.79
CA PHE A 572 -14.32 21.22 4.62
C PHE A 572 -14.57 20.26 5.80
N GLU A 573 -14.46 20.74 7.03
CA GLU A 573 -14.69 19.93 8.24
C GLU A 573 -16.13 19.41 8.32
N ALA A 574 -17.11 20.22 7.92
CA ALA A 574 -18.51 19.81 7.85
C ALA A 574 -18.74 18.70 6.81
N ILE A 575 -18.06 18.78 5.66
CA ILE A 575 -18.09 17.72 4.63
C ILE A 575 -17.50 16.43 5.20
N CYS A 576 -16.30 16.48 5.81
CA CYS A 576 -15.65 15.32 6.42
C CYS A 576 -16.54 14.66 7.49
N SER A 577 -17.16 15.47 8.37
CA SER A 577 -18.06 14.98 9.41
C SER A 577 -19.27 14.25 8.82
N ARG A 578 -19.89 14.80 7.76
CA ARG A 578 -21.02 14.18 7.07
C ARG A 578 -20.66 12.83 6.46
N GLU A 579 -19.51 12.73 5.80
CA GLU A 579 -19.05 11.49 5.16
C GLU A 579 -18.33 10.54 6.14
N ARG A 580 -18.20 10.94 7.42
CA ARG A 580 -17.43 10.24 8.46
C ARG A 580 -16.00 10.00 8.02
N CYS A 581 -15.43 10.89 7.22
CA CYS A 581 -14.05 10.75 6.76
C CYS A 581 -13.09 11.38 7.79
N PRO A 582 -12.18 10.61 8.40
CA PRO A 582 -11.16 11.17 9.29
C PRO A 582 -10.26 12.13 8.52
N TYR A 583 -9.88 13.22 9.19
CA TYR A 583 -8.89 14.17 8.69
C TYR A 583 -8.15 14.77 9.88
N ALA A 584 -6.99 15.35 9.61
CA ALA A 584 -6.27 16.17 10.58
C ALA A 584 -5.59 17.34 9.90
N VAL A 585 -5.68 18.53 10.51
CA VAL A 585 -4.83 19.67 10.18
C VAL A 585 -3.47 19.41 10.82
N VAL A 586 -2.48 19.06 10.00
CA VAL A 586 -1.15 18.65 10.47
C VAL A 586 -0.13 19.79 10.42
N GLY A 587 -0.47 20.90 9.78
CA GLY A 587 0.43 22.03 9.65
C GLY A 587 -0.15 23.20 8.86
N GLU A 588 0.72 24.13 8.50
CA GLU A 588 0.41 25.28 7.67
C GLU A 588 1.51 25.57 6.64
N ALA A 589 1.09 26.09 5.48
CA ALA A 589 2.00 26.54 4.44
C ALA A 589 2.68 27.84 4.87
N THR A 590 3.99 27.96 4.64
CA THR A 590 4.78 29.12 5.04
C THR A 590 5.33 29.87 3.83
N GLY A 591 5.63 31.17 4.01
CA GLY A 591 6.30 31.97 2.97
C GLY A 591 7.79 31.65 2.85
N GLU A 592 8.40 31.13 3.92
CA GLU A 592 9.81 30.71 3.95
C GLU A 592 9.96 29.34 3.29
N GLN A 593 10.97 29.15 2.42
CA GLN A 593 11.22 27.87 1.74
C GLN A 593 11.92 26.85 2.66
N TRP A 594 11.21 26.46 3.72
CA TRP A 594 11.73 25.62 4.81
C TRP A 594 10.70 24.57 5.22
N ILE A 595 11.17 23.36 5.56
CA ILE A 595 10.35 22.27 6.09
C ILE A 595 10.70 22.10 7.57
N ARG A 596 9.71 22.31 8.44
CA ARG A 596 9.82 22.08 9.88
C ARG A 596 8.80 21.06 10.33
N LEU A 597 9.25 20.03 11.02
CA LEU A 597 8.40 19.07 11.70
C LEU A 597 8.75 19.14 13.18
N GLN A 598 7.78 19.54 14.00
CA GLN A 598 7.92 19.61 15.45
C GLN A 598 7.26 18.39 16.10
N ASP A 599 7.78 17.98 17.25
CA ASP A 599 7.17 16.97 18.11
C ASP A 599 6.91 17.55 19.50
N ALA A 600 5.63 17.84 19.79
CA ALA A 600 5.21 18.35 21.08
C ALA A 600 5.40 17.36 22.24
N HIS A 601 5.44 16.04 21.99
CA HIS A 601 5.61 15.03 23.03
C HIS A 601 7.05 15.03 23.57
N PHE A 602 8.04 15.07 22.68
CA PHE A 602 9.46 15.12 23.06
C PHE A 602 10.04 16.53 23.15
N GLY A 603 9.29 17.56 22.76
CA GLY A 603 9.74 18.95 22.80
C GLY A 603 10.92 19.24 21.86
N ASN A 604 11.01 18.52 20.74
CA ASN A 604 12.11 18.61 19.78
C ASN A 604 11.59 18.83 18.34
N SER A 605 12.51 18.89 17.36
CA SER A 605 12.20 19.09 15.94
C SER A 605 12.80 17.94 15.12
N PRO A 606 12.03 16.88 14.81
CA PRO A 606 12.53 15.78 13.99
C PRO A 606 13.03 16.19 12.59
N ILE A 607 12.47 17.26 12.02
CA ILE A 607 12.95 17.84 10.75
C ILE A 607 13.08 19.36 10.92
N ASP A 608 14.21 19.90 10.48
CA ASP A 608 14.43 21.34 10.35
C ASP A 608 15.36 21.63 9.17
N LEU A 609 14.81 21.57 7.95
CA LEU A 609 15.59 21.61 6.71
C LEU A 609 15.14 22.72 5.76
N PRO A 610 16.10 23.44 5.14
CA PRO A 610 15.78 24.25 3.97
C PRO A 610 15.40 23.33 2.81
N MET A 611 14.43 23.74 1.99
CA MET A 611 13.88 22.88 0.93
C MET A 611 14.90 22.46 -0.12
N ASN A 612 15.94 23.26 -0.34
CA ASN A 612 17.00 22.95 -1.29
C ASN A 612 17.90 21.78 -0.85
N VAL A 613 17.92 21.42 0.44
CA VAL A 613 18.64 20.23 0.94
C VAL A 613 17.86 18.96 0.61
N LEU A 614 16.52 19.00 0.73
CA LEU A 614 15.68 17.84 0.39
C LEU A 614 15.54 17.65 -1.13
N PHE A 615 15.28 18.75 -1.85
CA PHE A 615 14.99 18.73 -3.28
C PHE A 615 16.16 19.12 -4.18
N GLY A 616 17.34 19.30 -3.59
CA GLY A 616 18.58 19.54 -4.32
C GLY A 616 18.83 18.48 -5.40
N LYS A 617 19.59 18.86 -6.43
CA LYS A 617 19.89 17.95 -7.54
C LYS A 617 21.25 17.33 -7.32
N PRO A 618 21.34 16.03 -6.97
CA PRO A 618 22.57 15.28 -7.24
C PRO A 618 22.87 15.33 -8.76
N PRO A 619 24.14 15.11 -9.17
CA PRO A 619 24.53 15.13 -10.57
C PRO A 619 23.60 14.28 -11.46
N LYS A 620 23.31 14.77 -12.68
CA LYS A 620 22.46 14.05 -13.62
C LYS A 620 23.09 12.69 -13.95
N MET A 621 22.34 11.60 -13.75
CA MET A 621 22.76 10.25 -14.13
C MET A 621 23.16 10.20 -15.62
N HIS A 622 24.27 9.54 -15.91
CA HIS A 622 24.71 9.21 -17.25
C HIS A 622 24.80 7.69 -17.41
N ARG A 623 24.24 7.14 -18.49
CA ARG A 623 24.26 5.71 -18.79
C ARG A 623 24.97 5.45 -20.11
N GLN A 624 25.88 4.49 -20.09
CA GLN A 624 26.51 3.95 -21.29
C GLN A 624 25.92 2.56 -21.57
N ALA A 625 25.50 2.34 -22.81
CA ALA A 625 24.92 1.08 -23.26
C ALA A 625 25.56 0.64 -24.58
N MET A 626 25.57 -0.68 -24.80
CA MET A 626 25.97 -1.29 -26.06
C MET A 626 24.83 -2.15 -26.57
N SER A 627 24.56 -2.06 -27.88
CA SER A 627 23.59 -2.91 -28.56
C SER A 627 24.10 -4.34 -28.61
N ILE A 628 23.28 -5.29 -28.16
CA ILE A 628 23.56 -6.71 -28.25
C ILE A 628 22.73 -7.27 -29.41
N PRO A 629 23.33 -7.61 -30.57
CA PRO A 629 22.60 -8.20 -31.68
C PRO A 629 22.07 -9.58 -31.26
N ARG A 630 20.76 -9.77 -31.36
CA ARG A 630 20.13 -11.08 -31.12
C ARG A 630 20.01 -11.86 -32.43
N GLY A 631 20.54 -13.08 -32.44
CA GLY A 631 20.30 -14.01 -33.53
C GLY A 631 18.91 -14.62 -33.41
N PHE A 632 17.96 -14.16 -34.23
CA PHE A 632 16.67 -14.83 -34.34
C PHE A 632 16.85 -16.18 -35.04
N ARG A 633 16.51 -17.27 -34.36
CA ARG A 633 16.41 -18.59 -35.00
C ARG A 633 15.00 -18.72 -35.57
N ASN A 634 14.91 -19.27 -36.79
CA ASN A 634 13.61 -19.68 -37.30
C ASN A 634 13.00 -20.72 -36.34
N PRO A 635 11.69 -20.65 -36.08
CA PRO A 635 11.04 -21.64 -35.24
C PRO A 635 11.26 -23.03 -35.85
N GLN A 636 11.62 -24.00 -35.01
CA GLN A 636 11.67 -25.40 -35.41
C GLN A 636 10.24 -25.92 -35.45
N LEU A 637 9.71 -26.08 -36.66
CA LEU A 637 8.33 -26.53 -36.89
C LEU A 637 8.24 -28.04 -37.17
N GLU A 638 9.38 -28.73 -37.26
CA GLU A 638 9.41 -30.18 -37.46
C GLU A 638 8.70 -30.90 -36.32
N GLY A 639 7.69 -31.70 -36.65
CA GLY A 639 6.87 -32.44 -35.67
C GLY A 639 5.75 -31.62 -35.02
N ILE A 640 5.53 -30.35 -35.39
CA ILE A 640 4.40 -29.55 -34.89
C ILE A 640 3.20 -29.71 -35.83
N GLU A 641 2.18 -30.45 -35.40
CA GLU A 641 0.93 -30.61 -36.14
C GLU A 641 -0.05 -29.46 -35.85
N PRO A 642 -0.77 -28.90 -36.85
CA PRO A 642 -1.67 -27.76 -36.62
C PRO A 642 -2.76 -28.00 -35.56
N GLY A 643 -3.30 -29.22 -35.48
CA GLY A 643 -4.30 -29.58 -34.48
C GLY A 643 -3.73 -29.62 -33.06
N GLU A 644 -2.48 -30.04 -32.92
CA GLU A 644 -1.77 -30.02 -31.65
C GLU A 644 -1.39 -28.59 -31.25
N ALA A 645 -0.89 -27.78 -32.20
CA ALA A 645 -0.59 -26.38 -31.96
C ALA A 645 -1.84 -25.60 -31.50
N LEU A 646 -2.99 -25.84 -32.15
CA LEU A 646 -4.26 -25.24 -31.74
C LEU A 646 -4.72 -25.70 -30.35
N SER A 647 -4.40 -26.92 -29.93
CA SER A 647 -4.74 -27.38 -28.58
C SER A 647 -3.81 -26.82 -27.51
N ARG A 648 -2.59 -26.43 -27.88
CA ARG A 648 -1.58 -25.88 -26.96
C ARG A 648 -1.70 -24.36 -26.80
N VAL A 649 -2.08 -23.65 -27.88
CA VAL A 649 -2.34 -22.19 -27.91
C VAL A 649 -3.74 -21.90 -27.39
#